data_AF-A0A961NF69-F1
#
_entry.id   AF-A0A961NF69-F1
#
_cell.length_a   1.000
_cell.length_b   1.000
_cell.length_c   1.000
_cell.angle_alpha   90.00
_cell.angle_beta   90.00
_cell.angle_gamma   90.00
#
_symmetry.space_group_name_H-M   'P 1'
#
loop_
_entity.id
_entity.type
_entity.pdbx_description
1 polymer ?
#
loop_
_entity_poly.entity_id
_entity_poly.type
_entity_poly.pdbx_seq_one_letter_code
_entity_poly.pdbx_strand_id
1 'polypeptide(L)'
;GWCIFRLDETGNPVAIVDAGVRIFSDGREPKSGNSLAEGRRVARGMARRRDRYKRRRKAVLRTLSEYGLMPADPKARAALVAETSDARPDRPANDVYALRARALDEKLPLHHIGRALFHLQQRRGFKSNRKADRKDNNEKGAIALGEDRLVLEMQRTGARTLGAFLAGRRGHDPRAWGHVRVRIDIDADDSVGADGKPARPGYNFYPQRKMLEDEFDCIWNAQAAYWPDVLTDARKAHLFRVMFYQRPLKAPTVGRCSFNPDELRLAKAHPLFQAFRLYKEVNELEIVMPDQSHRKLTLDQRNELITKLRGVKSATFKSLRATLKLSERGARFNKEGEARDKLLGDEVYSVLSAKAIFGNRWTRLPIGRQWQIVEKLRDEPDPFELHRWLVEDAGLSDDEAAAAADVKLPEGYGRLGPTALAAMLEELKAEVITEAEAAKRAGYDHALARVGDAVDLLPRYQEILERRIPPGTNDPDDDYDIRKGRITNPTVHIALNQLRAVTNRLIARYGKPERIHIELARELNQSEEQKRAATSRNARNRRDAERRSGLLKEHDQPDNGFNRQLLKQWEELNPDNPLDRRCIYSGTVITPAVLFSGAVDIDHILPWSRTLDDGQANRLLCTRAANREKRNHAPCEVPQWADRYDDILARAQRLPPNKRWRFAHDAMARFEKDRDFLDRQLTDTQYLARLAHDYLGALYPDEEPDGDGVVRRRNHVVVVTGRMTEMLRRRWGLNGILPDHNFADPTKAKNRKDHRHHAVDAAVIGATSRSLLKRIADAAGSGEAQGA
;
A
#
# COMPACT_ATOMS: atom_id res chain seq x y z
N GLY A 1 -0.64 -21.23 -23.01
CA GLY A 1 -1.32 -22.24 -23.84
C GLY A 1 -1.26 -23.55 -23.10
N TRP A 2 -1.62 -24.64 -23.76
CA TRP A 2 -1.48 -26.00 -23.24
C TRP A 2 -1.03 -26.94 -24.36
N CYS A 3 -0.34 -28.02 -23.99
CA CYS A 3 0.12 -29.07 -24.88
C CYS A 3 0.08 -30.39 -24.12
N ILE A 4 -0.44 -31.45 -24.75
CA ILE A 4 -0.52 -32.81 -24.20
C ILE A 4 0.49 -33.69 -24.92
N PHE A 5 1.28 -34.41 -24.14
CA PHE A 5 2.26 -35.37 -24.64
C PHE A 5 1.84 -36.80 -24.31
N ARG A 6 2.09 -37.72 -25.23
CA ARG A 6 2.16 -39.15 -24.94
C ARG A 6 3.54 -39.44 -24.35
N LEU A 7 3.56 -40.21 -23.27
CA LEU A 7 4.80 -40.65 -22.61
C LEU A 7 5.11 -42.11 -22.97
N ASP A 8 6.39 -42.46 -22.96
CA ASP A 8 6.83 -43.87 -22.94
C ASP A 8 6.77 -44.46 -21.51
N GLU A 9 7.14 -45.74 -21.38
CA GLU A 9 7.17 -46.48 -20.11
C GLU A 9 8.12 -45.86 -19.07
N THR A 10 9.13 -45.10 -19.52
CA THR A 10 10.08 -44.40 -18.65
C THR A 10 9.64 -42.98 -18.28
N GLY A 11 8.46 -42.56 -18.77
CA GLY A 11 7.88 -41.24 -18.50
C GLY A 11 8.49 -40.11 -19.34
N ASN A 12 9.13 -40.42 -20.47
CA ASN A 12 9.66 -39.42 -21.40
C ASN A 12 8.63 -39.09 -22.49
N PRO A 13 8.51 -37.81 -22.90
CA PRO A 13 7.59 -37.41 -23.95
C PRO A 13 8.07 -37.91 -25.33
N VAL A 14 7.21 -38.67 -26.02
CA VAL A 14 7.52 -39.26 -27.33
C VAL A 14 6.69 -38.71 -28.49
N ALA A 15 5.50 -38.15 -28.20
CA ALA A 15 4.65 -37.54 -29.22
C ALA A 15 3.77 -36.43 -28.65
N ILE A 16 3.50 -35.38 -29.43
CA ILE A 16 2.46 -34.41 -29.13
C ILE A 16 1.11 -35.02 -29.55
N VAL A 17 0.17 -35.08 -28.60
CA VAL A 17 -1.19 -35.59 -28.83
C VAL A 17 -2.12 -34.46 -29.28
N ASP A 18 -2.06 -33.33 -28.58
CA ASP A 18 -2.91 -32.16 -28.84
C ASP A 18 -2.30 -30.91 -28.23
N ALA A 19 -2.65 -29.72 -28.74
CA ALA A 19 -2.19 -28.45 -28.20
C ALA A 19 -3.20 -27.33 -28.50
N GLY A 20 -3.25 -26.32 -27.64
CA GLY A 20 -4.20 -25.23 -27.82
C GLY A 20 -3.92 -23.99 -26.98
N VAL A 21 -4.73 -22.97 -27.21
CA VAL A 21 -4.64 -21.67 -26.54
C VAL A 21 -6.00 -21.27 -26.00
N ARG A 22 -6.03 -20.92 -24.71
CA ARG A 22 -7.21 -20.32 -24.06
C ARG A 22 -6.92 -18.84 -23.83
N ILE A 23 -7.68 -17.97 -24.50
CA ILE A 23 -7.60 -16.52 -24.36
C ILE A 23 -8.74 -16.03 -23.46
N PHE A 24 -8.44 -15.12 -22.55
CA PHE A 24 -9.39 -14.50 -21.64
C PHE A 24 -8.96 -13.08 -21.30
N SER A 25 -9.89 -12.23 -20.86
CA SER A 25 -9.57 -10.86 -20.44
C SER A 25 -8.92 -10.83 -19.05
N ASP A 26 -8.06 -9.85 -18.81
CA ASP A 26 -7.31 -9.70 -17.56
C ASP A 26 -8.11 -9.08 -16.40
N GLY A 27 -9.37 -8.69 -16.65
CA GLY A 27 -10.25 -8.05 -15.68
C GLY A 27 -9.91 -6.59 -15.38
N ARG A 28 -9.17 -5.92 -16.28
CA ARG A 28 -8.74 -4.52 -16.14
C ARG A 28 -9.40 -3.61 -17.18
N GLU A 29 -9.42 -2.32 -16.86
CA GLU A 29 -9.93 -1.30 -17.76
C GLU A 29 -8.80 -0.90 -18.74
N PRO A 30 -9.02 -0.96 -20.08
CA PRO A 30 -7.94 -0.84 -21.06
C PRO A 30 -7.16 0.48 -21.06
N LYS A 31 -7.79 1.60 -20.67
CA LYS A 31 -7.17 2.94 -20.74
C LYS A 31 -6.39 3.30 -19.49
N SER A 32 -6.84 2.87 -18.31
CA SER A 32 -6.24 3.23 -17.02
C SER A 32 -5.36 2.12 -16.44
N GLY A 33 -5.45 0.88 -16.95
CA GLY A 33 -4.77 -0.29 -16.39
C GLY A 33 -5.25 -0.69 -14.99
N ASN A 34 -6.22 0.04 -14.43
CA ASN A 34 -6.81 -0.23 -13.14
C ASN A 34 -7.72 -1.44 -13.21
N SER A 35 -7.90 -2.12 -12.07
CA SER A 35 -8.89 -3.19 -11.97
C SER A 35 -10.30 -2.64 -12.23
N LEU A 36 -11.13 -3.38 -12.98
CA LEU A 36 -12.56 -3.09 -13.10
C LEU A 36 -13.26 -3.04 -11.72
N ALA A 37 -12.77 -3.82 -10.75
CA ALA A 37 -13.27 -3.83 -9.38
C ALA A 37 -12.94 -2.53 -8.63
N GLU A 38 -11.83 -1.88 -8.94
CA GLU A 38 -11.46 -0.57 -8.39
C GLU A 38 -12.37 0.53 -8.92
N GLY A 39 -12.59 0.60 -10.24
CA GLY A 39 -13.55 1.54 -10.83
C GLY A 39 -14.95 1.40 -10.20
N ARG A 40 -15.44 0.15 -10.08
CA ARG A 40 -16.71 -0.15 -9.38
C ARG A 40 -16.69 0.30 -7.92
N ARG A 41 -15.57 0.13 -7.20
CA ARG A 41 -15.42 0.53 -5.79
C ARG A 41 -15.51 2.04 -5.63
N VAL A 42 -14.85 2.83 -6.49
CA VAL A 42 -14.88 4.30 -6.49
C VAL A 42 -16.30 4.80 -6.76
N ALA A 43 -16.93 4.32 -7.83
CA ALA A 43 -18.30 4.71 -8.20
C ALA A 43 -19.31 4.38 -7.09
N ARG A 44 -19.23 3.18 -6.51
CA ARG A 44 -20.06 2.76 -5.37
C ARG A 44 -19.80 3.64 -4.14
N GLY A 45 -18.56 4.05 -3.90
CA GLY A 45 -18.20 4.98 -2.82
C GLY A 45 -18.85 6.35 -3.01
N MET A 46 -18.81 6.90 -4.23
CA MET A 46 -19.48 8.16 -4.59
C MET A 46 -21.01 8.06 -4.44
N ALA A 47 -21.62 7.01 -4.97
CA ALA A 47 -23.06 6.77 -4.86
C ALA A 47 -23.51 6.68 -3.39
N ARG A 48 -22.82 5.87 -2.57
CA ARG A 48 -23.11 5.76 -1.12
C ARG A 48 -22.98 7.10 -0.40
N ARG A 49 -21.95 7.91 -0.71
CA ARG A 49 -21.79 9.25 -0.13
C ARG A 49 -22.97 10.16 -0.46
N ARG A 50 -23.38 10.19 -1.73
CA ARG A 50 -24.52 10.97 -2.22
C ARG A 50 -25.84 10.52 -1.58
N ASP A 51 -26.09 9.22 -1.52
CA ASP A 51 -27.35 8.69 -0.96
C ASP A 51 -27.44 8.94 0.54
N ARG A 52 -26.34 8.76 1.27
CA ARG A 52 -26.27 9.10 2.70
C ARG A 52 -26.47 10.59 2.94
N TYR A 53 -25.89 11.45 2.10
CA TYR A 53 -26.13 12.89 2.13
C TYR A 53 -27.61 13.23 1.95
N LYS A 54 -28.26 12.67 0.91
CA LYS A 54 -29.69 12.89 0.64
C LYS A 54 -30.58 12.39 1.78
N ARG A 55 -30.33 11.17 2.29
CA ARG A 55 -31.08 10.59 3.41
C ARG A 55 -30.95 11.43 4.68
N ARG A 56 -29.74 11.85 5.03
CA ARG A 56 -29.50 12.75 6.16
C ARG A 56 -30.25 14.07 5.99
N ARG A 57 -30.12 14.72 4.83
CA ARG A 57 -30.78 16.00 4.55
C ARG A 57 -32.31 15.87 4.70
N LYS A 58 -32.91 14.78 4.21
CA LYS A 58 -34.34 14.48 4.39
C LYS A 58 -34.70 14.27 5.86
N ALA A 59 -33.90 13.50 6.60
CA ALA A 59 -34.13 13.25 8.02
C ALA A 59 -34.03 14.54 8.85
N VAL A 60 -32.98 15.34 8.68
CA VAL A 60 -32.81 16.63 9.38
C VAL A 60 -33.97 17.57 9.03
N LEU A 61 -34.34 17.68 7.76
CA LEU A 61 -35.45 18.51 7.32
C LEU A 61 -36.78 18.10 7.99
N ARG A 62 -37.06 16.80 8.03
CA ARG A 62 -38.24 16.25 8.68
C ARG A 62 -38.24 16.59 10.18
N THR A 63 -37.14 16.28 10.87
CA THR A 63 -37.00 16.55 12.32
C THR A 63 -37.12 18.03 12.66
N LEU A 64 -36.51 18.92 11.87
CA LEU A 64 -36.68 20.37 12.06
C LEU A 64 -38.12 20.82 11.84
N SER A 65 -38.84 20.21 10.88
CA SER A 65 -40.25 20.54 10.63
C SER A 65 -41.16 20.04 11.77
N GLU A 66 -40.91 18.82 12.27
CA GLU A 66 -41.62 18.24 13.42
C GLU A 66 -41.42 19.08 14.70
N TYR A 67 -40.27 19.73 14.86
CA TYR A 67 -39.98 20.60 15.99
C TYR A 67 -40.45 22.05 15.79
N GLY A 68 -41.07 22.39 14.64
CA GLY A 68 -41.46 23.77 14.33
C GLY A 68 -40.29 24.72 14.01
N LEU A 69 -39.09 24.17 13.79
CA LEU A 69 -37.89 24.93 13.41
C LEU A 69 -37.79 25.14 11.89
N MET A 70 -38.68 24.52 11.10
CA MET A 70 -38.70 24.66 9.65
C MET A 70 -40.16 24.60 9.17
N PRO A 71 -40.58 25.42 8.19
CA PRO A 71 -41.94 25.32 7.66
C PRO A 71 -42.24 23.93 7.09
N ALA A 72 -43.36 23.33 7.50
CA ALA A 72 -43.83 22.05 6.96
C ALA A 72 -44.31 22.19 5.50
N ASP A 73 -44.91 23.34 5.17
CA ASP A 73 -45.32 23.69 3.82
C ASP A 73 -44.10 23.95 2.89
N PRO A 74 -44.00 23.26 1.73
CA PRO A 74 -42.90 23.46 0.79
C PRO A 74 -42.76 24.89 0.26
N LYS A 75 -43.87 25.63 0.07
CA LYS A 75 -43.84 26.99 -0.49
C LYS A 75 -43.27 27.98 0.52
N ALA A 76 -43.74 27.94 1.77
CA ALA A 76 -43.21 28.71 2.89
C ALA A 76 -41.73 28.39 3.14
N ARG A 77 -41.34 27.12 2.99
CA ARG A 77 -39.93 26.72 3.09
C ARG A 77 -39.06 27.28 1.96
N ALA A 78 -39.57 27.30 0.74
CA ALA A 78 -38.87 27.91 -0.40
C ALA A 78 -38.68 29.42 -0.19
N ALA A 79 -39.71 30.10 0.34
CA ALA A 79 -39.63 31.52 0.71
C ALA A 79 -38.54 31.76 1.77
N LEU A 80 -38.52 30.98 2.86
CA LEU A 80 -37.49 31.05 3.89
C LEU A 80 -36.08 30.83 3.30
N VAL A 81 -35.90 29.85 2.41
CA VAL A 81 -34.59 29.61 1.77
C VAL A 81 -34.18 30.77 0.88
N ALA A 82 -35.12 31.37 0.14
CA ALA A 82 -34.85 32.52 -0.71
C ALA A 82 -34.50 33.78 0.09
N GLU A 83 -35.17 34.00 1.23
CA GLU A 83 -34.91 35.06 2.19
C GLU A 83 -33.51 34.94 2.82
N THR A 84 -33.09 33.71 3.11
CA THR A 84 -31.87 33.39 3.88
C THR A 84 -30.73 32.82 3.02
N SER A 85 -30.76 33.12 1.72
CA SER A 85 -29.81 32.57 0.75
C SER A 85 -28.46 33.25 0.84
N ASP A 86 -27.37 32.47 0.86
CA ASP A 86 -26.01 33.00 0.73
C ASP A 86 -25.68 33.44 -0.71
N ALA A 87 -26.57 33.22 -1.68
CA ALA A 87 -26.39 33.66 -3.07
C ALA A 87 -26.87 35.10 -3.33
N ARG A 88 -27.49 35.78 -2.35
CA ARG A 88 -28.05 37.13 -2.48
C ARG A 88 -27.13 38.16 -1.82
N PRO A 89 -26.32 38.92 -2.58
CA PRO A 89 -25.40 39.91 -2.01
C PRO A 89 -26.12 41.12 -1.42
N ASP A 90 -27.36 41.40 -1.81
CA ASP A 90 -28.14 42.56 -1.40
C ASP A 90 -28.66 42.50 0.06
N ARG A 91 -28.55 41.35 0.74
CA ARG A 91 -29.10 41.14 2.11
C ARG A 91 -28.15 40.35 3.02
N PRO A 92 -26.91 40.82 3.25
CA PRO A 92 -25.90 40.06 4.01
C PRO A 92 -26.37 39.74 5.44
N ALA A 93 -27.11 40.63 6.10
CA ALA A 93 -27.59 40.44 7.47
C ALA A 93 -28.59 39.27 7.67
N ASN A 94 -29.24 38.83 6.58
CA ASN A 94 -30.23 37.74 6.61
C ASN A 94 -29.70 36.44 6.00
N ASP A 95 -28.47 36.43 5.49
CA ASP A 95 -27.90 35.22 4.93
C ASP A 95 -27.65 34.14 6.00
N VAL A 96 -27.49 32.90 5.56
CA VAL A 96 -27.36 31.76 6.48
C VAL A 96 -26.11 31.81 7.38
N TYR A 97 -25.06 32.51 7.00
CA TYR A 97 -23.87 32.69 7.82
C TYR A 97 -24.12 33.75 8.90
N ALA A 98 -24.74 34.87 8.53
CA ALA A 98 -25.17 35.91 9.48
C ALA A 98 -26.15 35.34 10.51
N LEU A 99 -27.12 34.51 10.10
CA LEU A 99 -28.03 33.82 11.03
C LEU A 99 -27.29 32.93 12.03
N ARG A 100 -26.26 32.20 11.59
CA ARG A 100 -25.45 31.35 12.49
C ARG A 100 -24.67 32.16 13.52
N ALA A 101 -24.20 33.35 13.16
CA ALA A 101 -23.51 34.26 14.07
C ALA A 101 -24.47 34.92 15.07
N ARG A 102 -25.58 35.49 14.56
CA ARG A 102 -26.59 36.20 15.36
C ARG A 102 -27.31 35.29 16.34
N ALA A 103 -27.48 34.01 16.01
CA ALA A 103 -28.09 33.02 16.90
C ALA A 103 -27.31 32.81 18.22
N LEU A 104 -26.10 33.35 18.35
CA LEU A 104 -25.33 33.30 19.59
C LEU A 104 -25.76 34.38 20.61
N ASP A 105 -26.35 35.49 20.16
CA ASP A 105 -26.58 36.66 21.01
C ASP A 105 -28.02 37.21 20.92
N GLU A 106 -28.67 37.06 19.76
CA GLU A 106 -29.99 37.61 19.49
C GLU A 106 -31.09 36.54 19.59
N LYS A 107 -32.28 36.92 20.06
CA LYS A 107 -33.47 36.09 19.92
C LYS A 107 -33.86 35.99 18.44
N LEU A 108 -33.67 34.81 17.83
CA LEU A 108 -34.06 34.59 16.44
C LEU A 108 -35.45 33.93 16.33
N PRO A 109 -36.17 34.16 15.21
CA PRO A 109 -37.34 33.35 14.86
C PRO A 109 -36.98 31.86 14.75
N LEU A 110 -37.87 30.98 15.19
CA LEU A 110 -37.67 29.52 15.15
C LEU A 110 -37.23 28.99 13.77
N HIS A 111 -37.82 29.53 12.70
CA HIS A 111 -37.46 29.17 11.32
C HIS A 111 -36.05 29.62 10.90
N HIS A 112 -35.56 30.74 11.45
CA HIS A 112 -34.19 31.20 11.21
C HIS A 112 -33.18 30.32 11.99
N ILE A 113 -33.52 29.92 13.21
CA ILE A 113 -32.73 28.94 13.99
C ILE A 113 -32.61 27.63 13.20
N GLY A 114 -33.73 27.06 12.77
CA GLY A 114 -33.70 25.82 11.98
C GLY A 114 -32.98 25.96 10.65
N ARG A 115 -33.03 27.14 10.00
CA ARG A 115 -32.23 27.42 8.80
C ARG A 115 -30.74 27.41 9.07
N ALA A 116 -30.29 27.99 10.19
CA ALA A 116 -28.90 27.96 10.65
C ALA A 116 -28.44 26.51 10.90
N LEU A 117 -29.20 25.74 11.68
CA LEU A 117 -28.88 24.33 11.97
C LEU A 117 -28.92 23.45 10.70
N PHE A 118 -29.88 23.67 9.80
CA PHE A 118 -29.97 22.95 8.52
C PHE A 118 -28.76 23.18 7.63
N HIS A 119 -28.06 24.31 7.76
CA HIS A 119 -26.86 24.60 6.99
C HIS A 119 -25.65 23.81 7.49
N LEU A 120 -25.50 23.62 8.80
CA LEU A 120 -24.41 22.85 9.40
C LEU A 120 -24.31 21.43 8.82
N GLN A 121 -25.45 20.74 8.65
CA GLN A 121 -25.45 19.38 8.11
C GLN A 121 -25.08 19.30 6.61
N GLN A 122 -25.22 20.39 5.84
CA GLN A 122 -24.90 20.40 4.40
C GLN A 122 -23.41 20.19 4.19
N ARG A 123 -22.58 20.78 5.07
CA ARG A 123 -21.12 20.72 5.01
C ARG A 123 -20.56 20.45 6.41
N ARG A 124 -20.90 19.28 6.96
CA ARG A 124 -20.65 18.89 8.36
C ARG A 124 -19.18 18.65 8.78
N GLY A 125 -18.22 19.30 8.11
CA GLY A 125 -16.78 19.17 8.38
C GLY A 125 -16.19 17.78 8.13
N PHE A 126 -14.86 17.71 8.13
CA PHE A 126 -14.12 16.45 8.16
C PHE A 126 -14.05 15.94 9.60
N LYS A 127 -14.37 14.66 9.81
CA LYS A 127 -14.14 14.02 11.10
C LYS A 127 -12.78 13.33 11.01
N SER A 128 -11.78 13.88 11.68
CA SER A 128 -10.45 13.25 11.79
C SER A 128 -10.61 11.81 12.27
N ASN A 129 -9.74 10.96 11.78
CA ASN A 129 -9.72 9.57 12.13
C ASN A 129 -8.26 9.17 12.28
N ARG A 130 -7.86 8.90 13.52
CA ARG A 130 -6.47 8.59 13.85
C ARG A 130 -5.90 7.44 13.02
N LYS A 131 -6.72 6.45 12.60
CA LYS A 131 -6.27 5.35 11.73
C LYS A 131 -5.98 5.79 10.29
N ALA A 132 -6.69 6.80 9.79
CA ALA A 132 -6.43 7.36 8.46
C ALA A 132 -5.21 8.31 8.50
N ASP A 133 -5.03 9.01 9.62
CA ASP A 133 -4.01 10.05 9.81
C ASP A 133 -2.63 9.47 10.19
N ARG A 134 -2.56 8.17 10.54
CA ARG A 134 -1.34 7.43 10.91
C ARG A 134 -0.40 7.05 9.77
N LYS A 135 -0.87 7.07 8.51
CA LYS A 135 -0.04 6.66 7.37
C LYS A 135 0.94 7.76 6.98
N ASP A 136 2.23 7.38 6.99
CA ASP A 136 3.39 8.11 6.45
C ASP A 136 3.18 9.61 6.30
N ASN A 137 3.53 10.36 7.34
CA ASN A 137 4.19 11.64 7.18
C ASN A 137 4.91 12.01 8.48
N ASN A 138 6.14 12.47 8.36
CA ASN A 138 6.77 13.35 9.34
C ASN A 138 6.24 14.80 9.18
N GLU A 139 5.01 14.97 8.67
CA GLU A 139 4.38 16.24 8.32
C GLU A 139 2.84 16.18 8.48
N LYS A 140 2.24 17.27 8.92
CA LYS A 140 0.79 17.47 8.83
C LYS A 140 0.40 17.60 7.34
N GLY A 141 -0.54 16.79 6.87
CA GLY A 141 -1.06 16.91 5.51
C GLY A 141 -1.75 18.27 5.27
N ALA A 142 -1.98 18.64 4.00
CA ALA A 142 -2.60 19.94 3.65
C ALA A 142 -3.93 20.21 4.38
N ILE A 143 -4.69 19.15 4.70
CA ILE A 143 -5.90 19.22 5.53
C ILE A 143 -5.56 19.69 6.95
N ALA A 144 -4.64 19.01 7.64
CA ALA A 144 -4.24 19.33 9.00
C ALA A 144 -3.60 20.74 9.11
N LEU A 145 -2.80 21.15 8.12
CA LEU A 145 -2.31 22.53 8.03
C LEU A 145 -3.45 23.55 7.85
N GLY A 146 -4.45 23.23 7.03
CA GLY A 146 -5.65 24.05 6.87
C GLY A 146 -6.53 24.11 8.12
N GLU A 147 -6.53 23.06 8.94
CA GLU A 147 -7.20 23.02 10.25
C GLU A 147 -6.48 23.93 11.26
N ASP A 148 -5.15 23.84 11.37
CA ASP A 148 -4.34 24.70 12.25
C ASP A 148 -4.52 26.19 11.88
N ARG A 149 -4.45 26.52 10.58
CA ARG A 149 -4.70 27.89 10.08
C ARG A 149 -6.07 28.41 10.46
N LEU A 150 -7.10 27.57 10.35
CA LEU A 150 -8.46 27.95 10.73
C LEU A 150 -8.57 28.26 12.22
N VAL A 151 -7.96 27.43 13.08
CA VAL A 151 -7.96 27.66 14.54
C VAL A 151 -7.28 28.99 14.88
N LEU A 152 -6.09 29.23 14.32
CA LEU A 152 -5.35 30.48 14.53
C LEU A 152 -6.14 31.71 14.06
N GLU A 153 -6.76 31.64 12.88
CA GLU A 153 -7.55 32.75 12.35
C GLU A 153 -8.82 33.01 13.16
N MET A 154 -9.49 31.96 13.65
CA MET A 154 -10.64 32.12 14.55
C MET A 154 -10.23 32.79 15.87
N GLN A 155 -9.08 32.43 16.43
CA GLN A 155 -8.53 33.08 17.62
C GLN A 155 -8.18 34.55 17.34
N ARG A 156 -7.47 34.83 16.24
CA ARG A 156 -7.07 36.17 15.81
C ARG A 156 -8.25 37.10 15.60
N THR A 157 -9.35 36.58 15.06
CA THR A 157 -10.59 37.34 14.81
C THR A 157 -11.57 37.35 15.98
N GLY A 158 -11.26 36.65 17.08
CA GLY A 158 -12.17 36.52 18.23
C GLY A 158 -13.46 35.76 17.92
N ALA A 159 -13.48 34.94 16.86
CA ALA A 159 -14.68 34.23 16.42
C ALA A 159 -14.99 33.04 17.35
N ARG A 160 -16.08 33.15 18.12
CA ARG A 160 -16.54 32.09 19.05
C ARG A 160 -16.93 30.78 18.38
N THR A 161 -17.40 30.82 17.13
CA THR A 161 -17.80 29.64 16.36
C THR A 161 -17.39 29.75 14.90
N LEU A 162 -17.37 28.63 14.18
CA LEU A 162 -17.10 28.61 12.74
C LEU A 162 -18.11 29.47 11.96
N GLY A 163 -19.38 29.49 12.37
CA GLY A 163 -20.42 30.34 11.81
C GLY A 163 -20.09 31.82 11.93
N ALA A 164 -19.69 32.26 13.13
CA ALA A 164 -19.26 33.63 13.38
C ALA A 164 -18.03 34.01 12.54
N PHE A 165 -17.04 33.12 12.45
CA PHE A 165 -15.87 33.32 11.60
C PHE A 165 -16.24 33.49 10.11
N LEU A 166 -17.08 32.59 9.59
CA LEU A 166 -17.48 32.63 8.19
C LEU A 166 -18.39 33.83 7.88
N ALA A 167 -19.22 34.27 8.83
CA ALA A 167 -19.98 35.52 8.72
C ALA A 167 -19.05 36.73 8.69
N GLY A 168 -18.04 36.78 9.58
CA GLY A 168 -17.01 37.82 9.58
C GLY A 168 -16.22 37.89 8.27
N ARG A 169 -15.89 36.74 7.67
CA ARG A 169 -15.25 36.70 6.33
C ARG A 169 -16.13 37.25 5.22
N ARG A 170 -17.46 37.20 5.36
CA ARG A 170 -18.35 37.92 4.43
C ARG A 170 -18.32 39.40 4.74
N GLY A 171 -18.49 39.79 6.00
CA GLY A 171 -18.62 41.20 6.36
C GLY A 171 -19.84 41.85 5.70
N HIS A 172 -19.88 43.19 5.73
CA HIS A 172 -21.04 43.97 5.30
C HIS A 172 -21.01 44.36 3.81
N ASP A 173 -19.83 44.43 3.20
CA ASP A 173 -19.67 44.76 1.77
C ASP A 173 -19.60 43.48 0.91
N PRO A 174 -20.60 43.22 0.04
CA PRO A 174 -20.60 42.07 -0.86
C PRO A 174 -19.42 41.99 -1.83
N ARG A 175 -18.80 43.13 -2.16
CA ARG A 175 -17.64 43.17 -3.06
C ARG A 175 -16.34 42.73 -2.38
N ALA A 176 -16.31 42.77 -1.05
CA ALA A 176 -15.16 42.38 -0.23
C ALA A 176 -15.30 40.99 0.41
N TRP A 177 -16.33 40.22 0.03
CA TRP A 177 -16.58 38.89 0.58
C TRP A 177 -15.39 37.95 0.39
N GLY A 178 -14.79 37.55 1.50
CA GLY A 178 -13.82 36.47 1.53
C GLY A 178 -14.44 35.12 1.17
N HIS A 179 -13.60 34.18 0.76
CA HIS A 179 -14.06 32.81 0.48
C HIS A 179 -14.58 32.12 1.75
N VAL A 180 -15.85 31.71 1.70
CA VAL A 180 -16.53 30.93 2.77
C VAL A 180 -16.66 29.44 2.43
N ARG A 181 -16.07 29.02 1.31
CA ARG A 181 -15.98 27.63 0.85
C ARG A 181 -14.53 27.20 0.88
N VAL A 182 -14.30 25.99 1.38
CA VAL A 182 -12.99 25.34 1.32
C VAL A 182 -12.57 25.22 -0.14
N ARG A 183 -11.45 25.84 -0.47
CA ARG A 183 -10.76 25.76 -1.76
C ARG A 183 -9.28 25.58 -1.48
N ILE A 184 -8.61 24.86 -2.37
CA ILE A 184 -7.15 24.83 -2.38
C ILE A 184 -6.74 26.21 -2.90
N ASP A 185 -5.94 26.91 -2.11
CA ASP A 185 -5.29 28.11 -2.60
C ASP A 185 -4.09 27.68 -3.43
N ILE A 186 -4.17 27.99 -4.72
CA ILE A 186 -3.15 27.65 -5.71
C ILE A 186 -2.13 28.80 -5.79
N ASP A 187 -2.49 30.00 -5.30
CA ASP A 187 -1.73 31.25 -5.44
C ASP A 187 -0.92 31.59 -4.18
N ALA A 188 -0.86 30.70 -3.19
CA ALA A 188 -0.05 30.86 -1.97
C ALA A 188 1.47 30.92 -2.25
N ASP A 189 1.91 30.65 -3.48
CA ASP A 189 3.32 30.57 -3.94
C ASP A 189 4.12 31.88 -3.69
N ASP A 190 3.45 33.04 -3.60
CA ASP A 190 4.10 34.35 -3.42
C ASP A 190 4.15 34.84 -1.95
N SER A 191 3.58 34.07 -1.01
CA SER A 191 3.58 34.43 0.41
C SER A 191 4.64 33.66 1.21
N VAL A 192 5.48 34.40 1.92
CA VAL A 192 6.47 33.86 2.86
C VAL A 192 5.75 33.51 4.16
N GLY A 193 5.81 32.25 4.60
CA GLY A 193 5.31 31.84 5.91
C GLY A 193 6.05 32.55 7.05
N ALA A 194 5.51 32.49 8.26
CA ALA A 194 6.18 33.07 9.44
C ALA A 194 7.58 32.47 9.73
N ASP A 195 7.88 31.34 9.09
CA ASP A 195 9.15 30.59 9.13
C ASP A 195 10.10 30.93 7.96
N GLY A 196 9.77 31.91 7.12
CA GLY A 196 10.62 32.30 5.98
C GLY A 196 10.54 31.36 4.77
N LYS A 197 9.65 30.35 4.78
CA LYS A 197 9.51 29.37 3.69
C LYS A 197 8.34 29.72 2.76
N PRO A 198 8.43 29.44 1.45
CA PRO A 198 7.32 29.67 0.52
C PRO A 198 6.10 28.81 0.90
N ALA A 199 4.92 29.43 0.95
CA ALA A 199 3.72 28.75 1.38
C ALA A 199 3.29 27.67 0.35
N ARG A 200 3.30 26.40 0.78
CA ARG A 200 2.87 25.26 -0.04
C ARG A 200 1.40 25.39 -0.44
N PRO A 201 0.99 24.92 -1.65
CA PRO A 201 -0.41 24.84 -2.05
C PRO A 201 -1.21 24.10 -0.98
N GLY A 202 -2.21 24.77 -0.42
CA GLY A 202 -2.88 24.29 0.79
C GLY A 202 -4.26 24.88 0.94
N TYR A 203 -5.04 24.36 1.88
CA TYR A 203 -6.33 24.95 2.19
C TYR A 203 -6.12 26.24 3.00
N ASN A 204 -6.77 27.34 2.61
CA ASN A 204 -6.79 28.57 3.41
C ASN A 204 -7.41 28.36 4.78
N PHE A 205 -8.43 27.52 4.83
CA PHE A 205 -9.00 26.99 6.05
C PHE A 205 -9.67 25.65 5.75
N TYR A 206 -9.71 24.77 6.74
CA TYR A 206 -10.35 23.47 6.61
C TYR A 206 -11.16 23.13 7.88
N PRO A 207 -12.51 23.19 7.83
CA PRO A 207 -13.33 22.94 9.01
C PRO A 207 -13.37 21.49 9.48
N GLN A 208 -13.05 21.28 10.75
CA GLN A 208 -13.26 20.01 11.44
C GLN A 208 -14.72 19.84 11.84
N ARG A 209 -15.17 18.59 11.94
CA ARG A 209 -16.54 18.28 12.38
C ARG A 209 -16.82 18.78 13.80
N LYS A 210 -15.84 18.69 14.70
CA LYS A 210 -15.97 19.16 16.08
C LYS A 210 -16.37 20.63 16.16
N MET A 211 -15.79 21.49 15.32
CA MET A 211 -16.16 22.91 15.26
C MET A 211 -17.63 23.15 14.90
N LEU A 212 -18.25 22.26 14.10
CA LEU A 212 -19.66 22.36 13.74
C LEU A 212 -20.57 21.73 14.80
N GLU A 213 -20.08 20.70 15.51
CA GLU A 213 -20.75 20.13 16.68
C GLU A 213 -20.79 21.17 17.82
N ASP A 214 -19.67 21.85 18.08
CA ASP A 214 -19.58 22.93 19.07
C ASP A 214 -20.46 24.12 18.71
N GLU A 215 -20.46 24.53 17.43
CA GLU A 215 -21.36 25.58 16.97
C GLU A 215 -22.83 25.20 17.11
N PHE A 216 -23.19 23.94 16.83
CA PHE A 216 -24.54 23.45 17.07
C PHE A 216 -24.93 23.61 18.54
N ASP A 217 -24.05 23.22 19.46
CA ASP A 217 -24.29 23.33 20.89
C ASP A 217 -24.39 24.78 21.36
N CYS A 218 -23.51 25.67 20.88
CA CYS A 218 -23.56 27.10 21.19
C CYS A 218 -24.87 27.73 20.71
N ILE A 219 -25.28 27.48 19.46
CA ILE A 219 -26.53 28.00 18.90
C ILE A 219 -27.73 27.46 19.70
N TRP A 220 -27.75 26.15 19.97
CA TRP A 220 -28.85 25.54 20.71
C TRP A 220 -28.99 26.13 22.11
N ASN A 221 -27.87 26.20 22.86
CA ASN A 221 -27.87 26.68 24.23
C ASN A 221 -28.27 28.16 24.32
N ALA A 222 -27.75 29.01 23.43
CA ALA A 222 -28.09 30.43 23.41
C ALA A 222 -29.58 30.65 23.09
N GLN A 223 -30.12 29.90 22.13
CA GLN A 223 -31.52 30.06 21.72
C GLN A 223 -32.51 29.38 22.69
N ALA A 224 -32.10 28.35 23.42
CA ALA A 224 -32.96 27.64 24.36
C ALA A 224 -33.49 28.54 25.48
N ALA A 225 -32.71 29.55 25.90
CA ALA A 225 -33.17 30.55 26.86
C ALA A 225 -34.39 31.36 26.35
N TYR A 226 -34.51 31.56 25.03
CA TYR A 226 -35.63 32.27 24.42
C TYR A 226 -36.80 31.37 24.01
N TRP A 227 -36.55 30.07 23.85
CA TRP A 227 -37.52 29.08 23.33
C TRP A 227 -37.46 27.74 24.10
N PRO A 228 -37.63 27.73 25.44
CA PRO A 228 -37.39 26.54 26.28
C PRO A 228 -38.32 25.36 25.96
N ASP A 229 -39.57 25.63 25.58
CA ASP A 229 -40.56 24.58 25.26
C ASP A 229 -40.25 23.88 23.92
N VAL A 230 -39.51 24.55 23.04
CA VAL A 230 -39.18 24.04 21.70
C VAL A 230 -37.79 23.41 21.68
N LEU A 231 -36.82 24.03 22.34
CA LEU A 231 -35.40 23.67 22.31
C LEU A 231 -34.96 22.86 23.54
N THR A 232 -35.64 21.75 23.80
CA THR A 232 -35.35 20.86 24.94
C THR A 232 -34.10 19.99 24.75
N ASP A 233 -33.49 19.52 25.83
CA ASP A 233 -32.31 18.64 25.77
C ASP A 233 -32.57 17.33 25.02
N ALA A 234 -33.76 16.75 25.18
CA ALA A 234 -34.16 15.55 24.43
C ALA A 234 -34.16 15.81 22.92
N ARG A 235 -34.68 16.98 22.48
CA ARG A 235 -34.69 17.37 21.07
C ARG A 235 -33.28 17.70 20.57
N LYS A 236 -32.45 18.32 21.41
CA LYS A 236 -31.02 18.60 21.14
C LYS A 236 -30.27 17.32 20.83
N ALA A 237 -30.30 16.34 21.74
CA ALA A 237 -29.60 15.07 21.61
C ALA A 237 -30.08 14.29 20.36
N HIS A 238 -31.38 14.27 20.11
CA HIS A 238 -31.94 13.61 18.92
C HIS A 238 -31.46 14.30 17.62
N LEU A 239 -31.60 15.62 17.52
CA LEU A 239 -31.22 16.35 16.30
C LEU A 239 -29.70 16.28 16.05
N PHE A 240 -28.88 16.39 17.09
CA PHE A 240 -27.43 16.23 17.02
C PHE A 240 -27.06 14.89 16.38
N ARG A 241 -27.66 13.79 16.87
CA ARG A 241 -27.46 12.44 16.30
C ARG A 241 -27.87 12.39 14.84
N VAL A 242 -29.03 12.94 14.46
CA VAL A 242 -29.51 12.97 13.07
C VAL A 242 -28.54 13.73 12.15
N MET A 243 -27.96 14.83 12.62
CA MET A 243 -27.05 15.69 11.85
C MET A 243 -25.64 15.09 11.70
N PHE A 244 -25.04 14.62 12.79
CA PHE A 244 -23.61 14.30 12.83
C PHE A 244 -23.28 12.80 12.71
N TYR A 245 -24.28 11.92 12.84
CA TYR A 245 -24.05 10.46 12.74
C TYR A 245 -23.32 10.06 11.45
N GLN A 246 -22.28 9.26 11.63
CA GLN A 246 -21.53 8.60 10.55
C GLN A 246 -21.40 7.13 10.88
N ARG A 247 -21.63 6.27 9.89
CA ARG A 247 -21.40 4.83 10.04
C ARG A 247 -19.92 4.56 10.33
N PRO A 248 -19.59 3.63 11.24
CA PRO A 248 -18.21 3.25 11.52
C PRO A 248 -17.52 2.73 10.25
N LEU A 249 -16.19 2.84 10.21
CA LEU A 249 -15.39 2.25 9.15
C LEU A 249 -15.50 0.73 9.22
N LYS A 250 -15.53 0.07 8.05
CA LYS A 250 -15.52 -1.39 8.00
C LYS A 250 -14.12 -1.88 8.38
N ALA A 251 -14.02 -2.73 9.39
CA ALA A 251 -12.77 -3.38 9.74
C ALA A 251 -12.29 -4.29 8.59
N PRO A 252 -10.98 -4.35 8.30
CA PRO A 252 -10.44 -5.33 7.37
C PRO A 252 -10.58 -6.74 7.93
N THR A 253 -10.90 -7.70 7.08
CA THR A 253 -10.96 -9.11 7.47
C THR A 253 -9.55 -9.64 7.71
N VAL A 254 -9.30 -10.22 8.87
CA VAL A 254 -8.03 -10.86 9.23
C VAL A 254 -7.99 -12.28 8.65
N GLY A 255 -6.82 -12.70 8.14
CA GLY A 255 -6.64 -14.05 7.60
C GLY A 255 -6.52 -15.12 8.71
N ARG A 256 -6.75 -16.39 8.35
CA ARG A 256 -6.62 -17.55 9.24
C ARG A 256 -5.16 -17.97 9.46
N CYS A 257 -4.84 -18.51 10.62
CA CYS A 257 -3.52 -19.04 10.93
C CYS A 257 -3.12 -20.14 9.92
N SER A 258 -1.82 -20.22 9.61
CA SER A 258 -1.31 -21.17 8.62
C SER A 258 -1.31 -22.62 9.13
N PHE A 259 -1.24 -22.82 10.43
CA PHE A 259 -1.23 -24.14 11.06
C PHE A 259 -2.58 -24.54 11.64
N ASN A 260 -3.29 -23.59 12.28
CA ASN A 260 -4.56 -23.82 12.95
C ASN A 260 -5.67 -22.99 12.27
N PRO A 261 -6.37 -23.50 11.25
CA PRO A 261 -7.30 -22.68 10.46
C PRO A 261 -8.45 -22.05 11.26
N ASP A 262 -8.81 -22.61 12.40
CA ASP A 262 -9.90 -22.11 13.26
C ASP A 262 -9.58 -20.79 13.96
N GLU A 263 -8.29 -20.47 14.14
CA GLU A 263 -7.84 -19.21 14.75
C GLU A 263 -7.42 -18.16 13.71
N LEU A 264 -7.59 -16.88 14.07
CA LEU A 264 -7.11 -15.75 13.28
C LEU A 264 -5.61 -15.53 13.49
N ARG A 265 -4.96 -14.95 12.47
CA ARG A 265 -3.56 -14.50 12.57
C ARG A 265 -3.41 -13.42 13.64
N LEU A 266 -2.32 -13.46 14.38
CA LEU A 266 -1.98 -12.40 15.33
C LEU A 266 -1.46 -11.14 14.63
N ALA A 267 -1.80 -9.98 15.18
CA ALA A 267 -1.25 -8.70 14.72
C ALA A 267 0.26 -8.65 14.97
N LYS A 268 1.02 -7.97 14.10
CA LYS A 268 2.46 -7.82 14.29
C LYS A 268 2.82 -7.05 15.56
N ALA A 269 1.95 -6.16 16.03
CA ALA A 269 2.11 -5.45 17.29
C ALA A 269 1.79 -6.31 18.54
N HIS A 270 1.28 -7.53 18.39
CA HIS A 270 0.97 -8.36 19.55
C HIS A 270 2.26 -8.74 20.31
N PRO A 271 2.32 -8.65 21.66
CA PRO A 271 3.53 -8.97 22.43
C PRO A 271 4.08 -10.38 22.15
N LEU A 272 3.20 -11.38 22.07
CA LEU A 272 3.58 -12.75 21.67
C LEU A 272 4.25 -12.81 20.28
N PHE A 273 3.74 -12.05 19.31
CA PHE A 273 4.34 -12.01 17.97
C PHE A 273 5.72 -11.34 17.99
N GLN A 274 5.85 -10.25 18.74
CA GLN A 274 7.15 -9.56 18.89
C GLN A 274 8.19 -10.48 19.54
N ALA A 275 7.82 -11.18 20.61
CA ALA A 275 8.69 -12.17 21.26
C ALA A 275 9.09 -13.29 20.29
N PHE A 276 8.12 -13.92 19.62
CA PHE A 276 8.38 -14.96 18.62
C PHE A 276 9.34 -14.49 17.52
N ARG A 277 9.06 -13.34 16.90
CA ARG A 277 9.88 -12.76 15.83
C ARG A 277 11.32 -12.52 16.33
N LEU A 278 11.46 -11.97 17.53
CA LEU A 278 12.75 -11.65 18.11
C LEU A 278 13.58 -12.91 18.37
N TYR A 279 13.02 -13.91 19.05
CA TYR A 279 13.69 -15.18 19.32
C TYR A 279 14.07 -15.92 18.03
N LYS A 280 13.13 -16.01 17.07
CA LYS A 280 13.40 -16.55 15.74
C LYS A 280 14.60 -15.88 15.10
N GLU A 281 14.60 -14.54 15.02
CA GLU A 281 15.63 -13.81 14.28
C GLU A 281 17.02 -13.96 14.91
N VAL A 282 17.09 -13.99 16.24
CA VAL A 282 18.34 -14.14 17.00
C VAL A 282 18.86 -15.58 16.95
N ASN A 283 17.99 -16.60 17.10
CA ASN A 283 18.42 -18.01 17.03
C ASN A 283 18.96 -18.40 15.64
N GLU A 284 18.51 -17.72 14.58
CA GLU A 284 19.02 -17.89 13.22
C GLU A 284 20.36 -17.16 12.96
N LEU A 285 20.91 -16.44 13.95
CA LEU A 285 22.24 -15.85 13.85
C LEU A 285 23.32 -16.92 14.00
N GLU A 286 24.35 -16.79 13.18
CA GLU A 286 25.61 -17.51 13.30
C GLU A 286 26.74 -16.51 13.35
N ILE A 287 27.77 -16.84 14.11
CA ILE A 287 29.05 -16.12 14.10
C ILE A 287 29.86 -16.74 12.97
N VAL A 288 30.20 -15.90 11.99
CA VAL A 288 31.08 -16.22 10.88
C VAL A 288 32.46 -15.71 11.25
N MET A 289 33.40 -16.63 11.31
CA MET A 289 34.79 -16.38 11.66
C MET A 289 35.58 -15.87 10.43
N PRO A 290 36.79 -15.29 10.62
CA PRO A 290 37.60 -14.80 9.49
C PRO A 290 37.93 -15.87 8.43
N ASP A 291 38.08 -17.13 8.86
CA ASP A 291 38.31 -18.31 8.02
C ASP A 291 37.05 -18.81 7.28
N GLN A 292 35.95 -18.05 7.37
CA GLN A 292 34.62 -18.41 6.85
C GLN A 292 33.99 -19.65 7.52
N SER A 293 34.50 -20.13 8.65
CA SER A 293 33.78 -21.12 9.45
C SER A 293 32.57 -20.48 10.15
N HIS A 294 31.52 -21.28 10.34
CA HIS A 294 30.25 -20.86 10.94
C HIS A 294 30.01 -21.60 12.25
N ARG A 295 29.58 -20.87 13.28
CA ARG A 295 29.05 -21.48 14.52
C ARG A 295 27.78 -20.80 15.00
N LYS A 296 26.90 -21.59 15.62
CA LYS A 296 25.69 -21.08 16.28
C LYS A 296 26.03 -20.29 17.54
N LEU A 297 25.09 -19.44 17.97
CA LEU A 297 25.15 -18.81 19.29
C LEU A 297 24.95 -19.85 20.39
N THR A 298 25.62 -19.66 21.52
CA THR A 298 25.26 -20.36 22.76
C THR A 298 23.97 -19.79 23.34
N LEU A 299 23.34 -20.52 24.27
CA LEU A 299 22.11 -20.07 24.93
C LEU A 299 22.33 -18.73 25.66
N ASP A 300 23.47 -18.56 26.33
CA ASP A 300 23.82 -17.33 27.05
C ASP A 300 24.02 -16.15 26.09
N GLN A 301 24.78 -16.34 25.02
CA GLN A 301 24.97 -15.33 23.98
C GLN A 301 23.62 -14.90 23.40
N ARG A 302 22.76 -15.87 23.08
CA ARG A 302 21.40 -15.62 22.61
C ARG A 302 20.62 -14.78 23.64
N ASN A 303 20.58 -15.20 24.91
CA ASN A 303 19.84 -14.52 25.97
C ASN A 303 20.30 -13.07 26.19
N GLU A 304 21.61 -12.83 26.10
CA GLU A 304 22.18 -11.48 26.21
C GLU A 304 21.74 -10.58 25.05
N LEU A 305 21.76 -11.10 23.82
CA LEU A 305 21.25 -10.37 22.66
C LEU A 305 19.74 -10.10 22.76
N ILE A 306 18.94 -11.06 23.22
CA ILE A 306 17.49 -10.88 23.44
C ILE A 306 17.25 -9.76 24.44
N THR A 307 17.96 -9.76 25.57
CA THR A 307 17.83 -8.75 26.62
C THR A 307 18.10 -7.35 26.06
N LYS A 308 19.18 -7.20 25.30
CA LYS A 308 19.52 -5.93 24.65
C LYS A 308 18.48 -5.50 23.62
N LEU A 309 18.09 -6.40 22.72
CA LEU A 309 17.18 -6.11 21.63
C LEU A 309 15.74 -5.85 22.10
N ARG A 310 15.31 -6.42 23.23
CA ARG A 310 13.99 -6.15 23.79
C ARG A 310 13.81 -4.69 24.18
N GLY A 311 14.86 -4.05 24.71
CA GLY A 311 14.81 -2.66 25.18
C GLY A 311 14.96 -1.59 24.10
N VAL A 312 15.25 -1.96 22.84
CA VAL A 312 15.54 -1.00 21.77
C VAL A 312 14.73 -1.31 20.51
N LYS A 313 14.45 -0.28 19.71
CA LYS A 313 13.78 -0.48 18.41
C LYS A 313 14.65 -1.26 17.42
N SER A 314 15.95 -1.03 17.45
CA SER A 314 16.94 -1.77 16.65
C SER A 314 18.34 -1.62 17.23
N ALA A 315 19.23 -2.57 16.97
CA ALA A 315 20.66 -2.47 17.31
C ALA A 315 21.53 -2.80 16.10
N THR A 316 22.64 -2.08 15.94
CA THR A 316 23.61 -2.38 14.88
C THR A 316 24.34 -3.69 15.18
N PHE A 317 24.74 -4.42 14.14
CA PHE A 317 25.53 -5.65 14.33
C PHE A 317 26.84 -5.37 15.05
N LYS A 318 27.47 -4.21 14.81
CA LYS A 318 28.63 -3.73 15.60
C LYS A 318 28.32 -3.71 17.10
N SER A 319 27.17 -3.16 17.48
CA SER A 319 26.72 -3.08 18.87
C SER A 319 26.40 -4.47 19.45
N LEU A 320 25.86 -5.38 18.65
CA LEU A 320 25.58 -6.77 19.07
C LEU A 320 26.88 -7.57 19.28
N ARG A 321 27.89 -7.40 18.42
CA ARG A 321 29.21 -8.01 18.63
C ARG A 321 29.89 -7.52 19.90
N ALA A 322 29.79 -6.21 20.17
CA ALA A 322 30.31 -5.61 21.39
C ALA A 322 29.64 -6.19 22.65
N THR A 323 28.32 -6.45 22.59
CA THR A 323 27.59 -7.13 23.68
C THR A 323 28.14 -8.53 23.93
N LEU A 324 28.32 -9.33 22.87
CA LEU A 324 28.88 -10.67 22.99
C LEU A 324 30.38 -10.71 23.29
N LYS A 325 31.04 -9.55 23.41
CA LYS A 325 32.49 -9.42 23.60
C LYS A 325 33.29 -10.25 22.60
N LEU A 326 32.83 -10.29 21.33
CA LEU A 326 33.54 -11.01 20.27
C LEU A 326 34.88 -10.32 20.01
N SER A 327 35.95 -10.93 20.53
CA SER A 327 37.33 -10.42 20.48
C SER A 327 38.04 -10.76 19.16
N GLU A 328 37.50 -11.69 18.38
CA GLU A 328 38.11 -12.14 17.13
C GLU A 328 37.98 -11.08 16.03
N ARG A 329 39.11 -10.53 15.60
CA ARG A 329 39.18 -9.52 14.55
C ARG A 329 38.67 -10.10 13.22
N GLY A 330 37.55 -9.57 12.73
CA GLY A 330 36.92 -10.02 11.48
C GLY A 330 35.71 -10.95 11.67
N ALA A 331 35.38 -11.33 12.92
CA ALA A 331 34.14 -12.04 13.20
C ALA A 331 32.92 -11.14 12.90
N ARG A 332 31.92 -11.73 12.24
CA ARG A 332 30.68 -11.06 11.83
C ARG A 332 29.48 -11.98 12.02
N PHE A 333 28.27 -11.45 11.94
CA PHE A 333 27.09 -12.31 11.86
C PHE A 333 26.81 -12.76 10.42
N ASN A 334 26.26 -13.96 10.22
CA ASN A 334 25.85 -14.46 8.89
C ASN A 334 24.86 -13.52 8.16
N LYS A 335 24.00 -12.84 8.93
CA LYS A 335 23.02 -11.87 8.41
C LYS A 335 23.56 -10.44 8.29
N GLU A 336 24.81 -10.20 8.69
CA GLU A 336 25.46 -8.90 8.58
C GLU A 336 26.00 -8.68 7.17
N GLY A 337 25.64 -7.54 6.58
CA GLY A 337 26.17 -7.11 5.28
C GLY A 337 25.92 -5.62 5.03
N GLU A 338 26.46 -5.06 3.96
CA GLU A 338 26.33 -3.63 3.67
C GLU A 338 24.86 -3.16 3.59
N ALA A 339 23.96 -4.01 3.10
CA ALA A 339 22.53 -3.71 3.02
C ALA A 339 21.80 -3.87 4.37
N ARG A 340 22.36 -4.65 5.31
CA ARG A 340 21.76 -4.97 6.61
C ARG A 340 22.82 -4.87 7.71
N ASP A 341 22.92 -3.67 8.27
CA ASP A 341 23.84 -3.29 9.35
C ASP A 341 23.21 -3.36 10.75
N LYS A 342 21.90 -3.61 10.83
CA LYS A 342 21.13 -3.65 12.07
C LYS A 342 20.09 -4.77 12.13
N LEU A 343 19.75 -5.15 13.35
CA LEU A 343 18.69 -6.09 13.69
C LEU A 343 17.55 -5.36 14.41
N LEU A 344 16.30 -5.70 14.08
CA LEU A 344 15.12 -5.11 14.74
C LEU A 344 14.92 -5.72 16.12
N GLY A 345 14.81 -4.85 17.12
CA GLY A 345 14.45 -5.23 18.48
C GLY A 345 12.94 -5.30 18.68
N ASP A 346 12.48 -5.37 19.92
CA ASP A 346 11.04 -5.38 20.20
C ASP A 346 10.44 -3.97 19.99
N GLU A 347 9.77 -3.79 18.85
CA GLU A 347 9.27 -2.48 18.41
C GLU A 347 8.15 -1.94 19.30
N VAL A 348 7.45 -2.83 20.02
CA VAL A 348 6.33 -2.46 20.88
C VAL A 348 6.84 -2.18 22.28
N TYR A 349 7.63 -3.10 22.83
CA TYR A 349 8.21 -2.95 24.15
C TYR A 349 9.09 -1.71 24.23
N SER A 350 9.99 -1.51 23.27
CA SER A 350 10.94 -0.38 23.31
C SER A 350 10.28 1.00 23.32
N VAL A 351 9.08 1.14 22.74
CA VAL A 351 8.37 2.42 22.75
C VAL A 351 7.45 2.52 23.97
N LEU A 352 6.67 1.49 24.28
CA LEU A 352 5.71 1.57 25.40
C LEU A 352 6.40 1.56 26.77
N SER A 353 7.60 0.97 26.88
CA SER A 353 8.41 1.04 28.11
C SER A 353 9.20 2.36 28.25
N ALA A 354 9.01 3.34 27.36
CA ALA A 354 9.65 4.65 27.50
C ALA A 354 9.15 5.36 28.75
N LYS A 355 10.04 6.11 29.44
CA LYS A 355 9.70 6.86 30.67
C LYS A 355 8.54 7.85 30.46
N ALA A 356 8.45 8.43 29.27
CA ALA A 356 7.38 9.36 28.89
C ALA A 356 6.01 8.69 28.68
N ILE A 357 5.90 7.36 28.81
CA ILE A 357 4.66 6.61 28.62
C ILE A 357 4.41 5.71 29.86
N PHE A 358 4.78 4.42 29.82
CA PHE A 358 4.57 3.53 30.97
C PHE A 358 5.84 3.37 31.82
N GLY A 359 7.03 3.63 31.27
CA GLY A 359 8.29 3.33 31.92
C GLY A 359 8.37 1.87 32.40
N ASN A 360 8.85 1.68 33.63
CA ASN A 360 8.94 0.37 34.27
C ASN A 360 7.58 -0.30 34.56
N ARG A 361 6.46 0.44 34.50
CA ARG A 361 5.13 -0.17 34.68
C ARG A 361 4.82 -1.16 33.57
N TRP A 362 5.28 -0.88 32.33
CA TRP A 362 5.03 -1.73 31.16
C TRP A 362 5.47 -3.17 31.38
N THR A 363 6.65 -3.35 31.99
CA THR A 363 7.30 -4.66 32.16
C THR A 363 6.55 -5.57 33.14
N ARG A 364 5.80 -4.95 34.07
CA ARG A 364 5.02 -5.63 35.10
C ARG A 364 3.60 -5.98 34.64
N LEU A 365 3.14 -5.42 33.52
CA LEU A 365 1.82 -5.72 32.98
C LEU A 365 1.78 -7.15 32.40
N PRO A 366 0.76 -7.95 32.74
CA PRO A 366 0.52 -9.22 32.06
C PRO A 366 0.35 -9.03 30.55
N ILE A 367 0.73 -10.05 29.76
CA ILE A 367 0.64 -10.01 28.28
C ILE A 367 -0.77 -9.66 27.81
N GLY A 368 -1.82 -10.18 28.47
CA GLY A 368 -3.21 -9.86 28.14
C GLY A 368 -3.51 -8.36 28.31
N ARG A 369 -2.99 -7.72 29.37
CA ARG A 369 -3.16 -6.29 29.61
C ARG A 369 -2.34 -5.44 28.64
N GLN A 370 -1.11 -5.85 28.36
CA GLN A 370 -0.29 -5.22 27.31
C GLN A 370 -1.01 -5.26 25.96
N TRP A 371 -1.63 -6.39 25.61
CA TRP A 371 -2.41 -6.52 24.39
C TRP A 371 -3.64 -5.62 24.39
N GLN A 372 -4.43 -5.55 25.46
CA GLN A 372 -5.58 -4.63 25.55
C GLN A 372 -5.17 -3.18 25.25
N ILE A 373 -4.06 -2.72 25.82
CA ILE A 373 -3.52 -1.38 25.58
C ILE A 373 -3.07 -1.23 24.12
N VAL A 374 -2.28 -2.17 23.59
CA VAL A 374 -1.82 -2.16 22.19
C VAL A 374 -2.98 -2.19 21.21
N GLU A 375 -4.01 -2.98 21.50
CA GLU A 375 -5.21 -3.11 20.69
C GLU A 375 -6.00 -1.81 20.72
N LYS A 376 -6.26 -1.21 21.90
CA LYS A 376 -6.92 0.09 21.98
C LYS A 376 -6.11 1.17 21.24
N LEU A 377 -4.80 1.20 21.46
CA LEU A 377 -3.87 2.07 20.74
C LEU A 377 -3.88 1.80 19.24
N ARG A 378 -4.15 0.60 18.74
CA ARG A 378 -4.26 0.34 17.30
C ARG A 378 -5.65 0.69 16.78
N ASP A 379 -6.68 0.36 17.55
CA ASP A 379 -8.02 0.14 17.04
C ASP A 379 -9.07 1.20 17.40
N GLU A 380 -8.79 2.09 18.33
CA GLU A 380 -9.64 3.24 18.64
C GLU A 380 -9.45 4.36 17.58
N PRO A 381 -10.45 4.65 16.73
CA PRO A 381 -10.36 5.73 15.75
C PRO A 381 -10.51 7.13 16.34
N ASP A 382 -11.17 7.28 17.50
CA ASP A 382 -11.47 8.57 18.10
C ASP A 382 -10.36 8.96 19.11
N PRO A 383 -9.61 10.05 18.87
CA PRO A 383 -8.48 10.42 19.71
C PRO A 383 -8.90 10.79 21.14
N PHE A 384 -10.08 11.38 21.33
CA PHE A 384 -10.57 11.78 22.65
C PHE A 384 -10.98 10.57 23.48
N GLU A 385 -11.70 9.63 22.86
CA GLU A 385 -12.08 8.36 23.50
C GLU A 385 -10.87 7.52 23.88
N LEU A 386 -9.84 7.52 23.02
CA LEU A 386 -8.59 6.86 23.34
C LEU A 386 -7.89 7.52 24.53
N HIS A 387 -7.73 8.84 24.48
CA HIS A 387 -7.05 9.60 25.53
C HIS A 387 -7.72 9.39 26.89
N ARG A 388 -9.05 9.53 26.93
CA ARG A 388 -9.85 9.25 28.13
C ARG A 388 -9.60 7.84 28.64
N TRP A 389 -9.68 6.83 27.77
CA TRP A 389 -9.45 5.43 28.17
C TRP A 389 -8.02 5.20 28.68
N LEU A 390 -7.01 5.85 28.10
CA LEU A 390 -5.62 5.75 28.56
C LEU A 390 -5.43 6.34 29.97
N VAL A 391 -6.12 7.44 30.28
CA VAL A 391 -6.08 8.04 31.62
C VAL A 391 -6.88 7.20 32.61
N GLU A 392 -8.15 6.94 32.32
CA GLU A 392 -9.09 6.30 33.25
C GLU A 392 -8.83 4.80 33.46
N ASP A 393 -8.55 4.06 32.38
CA ASP A 393 -8.41 2.60 32.42
C ASP A 393 -6.93 2.18 32.42
N ALA A 394 -6.09 2.78 31.57
CA ALA A 394 -4.67 2.42 31.51
C ALA A 394 -3.80 3.09 32.59
N GLY A 395 -4.35 4.03 33.37
CA GLY A 395 -3.70 4.67 34.51
C GLY A 395 -2.52 5.58 34.12
N LEU A 396 -2.59 6.21 32.94
CA LEU A 396 -1.61 7.19 32.48
C LEU A 396 -1.96 8.61 32.94
N SER A 397 -0.96 9.47 33.12
CA SER A 397 -1.19 10.92 33.20
C SER A 397 -1.63 11.47 31.84
N ASP A 398 -2.10 12.73 31.81
CA ASP A 398 -2.52 13.39 30.56
C ASP A 398 -1.37 13.45 29.53
N ASP A 399 -0.18 13.86 29.96
CA ASP A 399 1.02 13.91 29.12
C ASP A 399 1.45 12.51 28.62
N GLU A 400 1.39 11.50 29.50
CA GLU A 400 1.72 10.12 29.14
C GLU A 400 0.71 9.53 28.16
N ALA A 401 -0.58 9.84 28.32
CA ALA A 401 -1.65 9.42 27.44
C ALA A 401 -1.51 10.06 26.05
N ALA A 402 -1.18 11.36 25.99
CA ALA A 402 -0.88 12.05 24.73
C ALA A 402 0.33 11.41 24.03
N ALA A 403 1.42 11.17 24.75
CA ALA A 403 2.60 10.50 24.23
C ALA A 403 2.30 9.07 23.74
N ALA A 404 1.49 8.31 24.46
CA ALA A 404 1.07 6.96 24.08
C ALA A 404 0.22 6.97 22.79
N ALA A 405 -0.69 7.93 22.65
CA ALA A 405 -1.61 8.02 21.51
C ALA A 405 -0.87 8.21 20.16
N ASP A 406 0.28 8.89 20.21
CA ASP A 406 1.15 9.21 19.07
C ASP A 406 2.15 8.11 18.70
N VAL A 407 2.25 7.05 19.50
CA VAL A 407 3.15 5.92 19.22
C VAL A 407 2.80 5.24 17.89
N LYS A 408 3.84 5.03 17.07
CA LYS A 408 3.78 4.23 15.84
C LYS A 408 4.04 2.77 16.14
N LEU A 409 2.99 1.95 16.08
CA LEU A 409 3.04 0.51 16.29
C LEU A 409 3.16 -0.26 14.96
N PRO A 410 3.78 -1.46 14.94
CA PRO A 410 3.85 -2.29 13.73
C PRO A 410 2.47 -2.63 13.16
N GLU A 411 2.25 -2.33 11.88
CA GLU A 411 0.99 -2.61 11.19
C GLU A 411 0.92 -4.02 10.58
N GLY A 412 -0.32 -4.51 10.41
CA GLY A 412 -0.61 -5.78 9.75
C GLY A 412 -0.53 -6.98 10.67
N TYR A 413 -0.56 -8.16 10.07
CA TYR A 413 -0.68 -9.44 10.76
C TYR A 413 0.45 -10.39 10.34
N GLY A 414 0.85 -11.27 11.27
CA GLY A 414 1.73 -12.39 11.01
C GLY A 414 1.06 -13.50 10.20
N ARG A 415 1.77 -14.61 9.96
CA ARG A 415 1.20 -15.79 9.27
C ARG A 415 0.56 -16.82 10.22
N LEU A 416 0.85 -16.72 11.51
CA LEU A 416 0.45 -17.67 12.55
C LEU A 416 -0.51 -16.99 13.54
N GLY A 417 -1.35 -17.82 14.17
CA GLY A 417 -2.23 -17.44 15.27
C GLY A 417 -1.58 -17.68 16.63
N PRO A 418 -2.30 -17.41 17.73
CA PRO A 418 -1.75 -17.42 19.08
C PRO A 418 -1.22 -18.79 19.50
N THR A 419 -1.93 -19.88 19.19
CA THR A 419 -1.59 -21.21 19.68
C THR A 419 -0.27 -21.70 19.09
N ALA A 420 -0.12 -21.61 17.77
CA ALA A 420 1.12 -22.01 17.10
C ALA A 420 2.31 -21.14 17.50
N LEU A 421 2.10 -19.82 17.64
CA LEU A 421 3.15 -18.91 18.07
C LEU A 421 3.62 -19.20 19.50
N ALA A 422 2.70 -19.50 20.41
CA ALA A 422 3.04 -19.81 21.80
C ALA A 422 3.88 -21.10 21.88
N ALA A 423 3.41 -22.19 21.28
CA ALA A 423 4.12 -23.47 21.30
C ALA A 423 5.53 -23.36 20.68
N MET A 424 5.64 -22.74 19.50
CA MET A 424 6.94 -22.55 18.86
C MET A 424 7.86 -21.59 19.62
N LEU A 425 7.31 -20.58 20.31
CA LEU A 425 8.12 -19.66 21.12
C LEU A 425 8.73 -20.38 22.33
N GLU A 426 8.03 -21.33 22.96
CA GLU A 426 8.61 -22.11 24.06
C GLU A 426 9.79 -22.96 23.58
N GLU A 427 9.67 -23.63 22.44
CA GLU A 427 10.79 -24.36 21.81
C GLU A 427 11.97 -23.43 21.47
N LEU A 428 11.68 -22.26 20.88
CA LEU A 428 12.72 -21.27 20.56
C LEU A 428 13.39 -20.67 21.81
N LYS A 429 12.69 -20.60 22.95
CA LYS A 429 13.27 -20.15 24.22
C LYS A 429 14.13 -21.24 24.85
N ALA A 430 13.70 -22.50 24.79
CA ALA A 430 14.42 -23.63 25.37
C ALA A 430 15.81 -23.82 24.73
N GLU A 431 15.89 -23.75 23.39
CA GLU A 431 17.15 -23.99 22.67
C GLU A 431 17.41 -22.97 21.54
N VAL A 432 18.68 -22.88 21.11
CA VAL A 432 19.09 -22.07 19.96
C VAL A 432 18.82 -22.83 18.66
N ILE A 433 17.53 -22.96 18.32
CA ILE A 433 17.05 -23.70 17.14
C ILE A 433 16.36 -22.78 16.14
N THR A 434 16.26 -23.24 14.90
CA THR A 434 15.58 -22.51 13.82
C THR A 434 14.06 -22.55 13.97
N GLU A 435 13.35 -21.64 13.30
CA GLU A 435 11.87 -21.66 13.25
C GLU A 435 11.33 -23.01 12.74
N ALA A 436 11.98 -23.63 11.75
CA ALA A 436 11.55 -24.88 11.17
C ALA A 436 11.65 -26.05 12.17
N GLU A 437 12.75 -26.09 12.92
CA GLU A 437 12.94 -27.10 13.97
C GLU A 437 11.97 -26.87 15.13
N ALA A 438 11.79 -25.62 15.57
CA ALA A 438 10.81 -25.28 16.60
C ALA A 438 9.37 -25.62 16.18
N ALA A 439 9.02 -25.43 14.90
CA ALA A 439 7.74 -25.87 14.37
C ALA A 439 7.59 -27.40 14.50
N LYS A 440 8.58 -28.16 14.03
CA LYS A 440 8.57 -29.62 14.07
C LYS A 440 8.41 -30.16 15.49
N ARG A 441 9.17 -29.63 16.45
CA ARG A 441 9.08 -30.00 17.87
C ARG A 441 7.72 -29.65 18.48
N ALA A 442 7.15 -28.51 18.08
CA ALA A 442 5.80 -28.10 18.47
C ALA A 442 4.67 -28.86 17.73
N GLY A 443 4.98 -29.91 16.96
CA GLY A 443 4.00 -30.72 16.23
C GLY A 443 3.47 -30.09 14.94
N TYR A 444 4.16 -29.06 14.43
CA TYR A 444 3.78 -28.36 13.22
C TYR A 444 4.77 -28.60 12.08
N ASP A 445 4.28 -29.05 10.93
CA ASP A 445 5.09 -29.20 9.73
C ASP A 445 4.46 -28.45 8.53
N HIS A 446 5.21 -27.51 7.98
CA HIS A 446 4.79 -26.77 6.78
C HIS A 446 4.67 -27.65 5.54
N ALA A 447 5.41 -28.75 5.50
CA ALA A 447 5.41 -29.71 4.40
C ALA A 447 4.17 -30.61 4.42
N LEU A 448 3.60 -30.87 5.61
CA LEU A 448 2.43 -31.72 5.87
C LEU A 448 1.11 -30.92 5.95
N ALA A 449 1.17 -29.61 5.72
CA ALA A 449 0.01 -28.74 5.87
C ALA A 449 -0.99 -28.84 4.69
N ARG A 450 -0.79 -29.76 3.74
CA ARG A 450 -1.84 -30.18 2.81
C ARG A 450 -2.54 -31.39 3.42
N VAL A 451 -3.82 -31.18 3.70
CA VAL A 451 -4.71 -32.13 4.34
C VAL A 451 -5.71 -32.53 3.26
N GLY A 452 -5.53 -33.70 2.64
CA GLY A 452 -6.55 -34.28 1.77
C GLY A 452 -6.02 -35.31 0.79
N ASP A 453 -6.82 -36.35 0.57
CA ASP A 453 -6.65 -37.31 -0.53
C ASP A 453 -6.55 -36.58 -1.88
N ALA A 454 -5.87 -37.22 -2.84
CA ALA A 454 -5.79 -36.72 -4.20
C ALA A 454 -7.19 -36.51 -4.78
N VAL A 455 -7.44 -35.35 -5.42
CA VAL A 455 -8.72 -35.13 -6.12
C VAL A 455 -8.64 -35.58 -7.57
N ASP A 456 -9.73 -36.11 -8.11
CA ASP A 456 -9.79 -36.52 -9.53
C ASP A 456 -9.91 -35.33 -10.48
N LEU A 457 -10.67 -34.32 -10.07
CA LEU A 457 -10.87 -33.07 -10.79
C LEU A 457 -10.63 -31.90 -9.85
N LEU A 458 -10.08 -30.80 -10.37
CA LEU A 458 -9.85 -29.61 -9.57
C LEU A 458 -11.19 -29.01 -9.11
N PRO A 459 -11.44 -28.90 -7.79
CA PRO A 459 -12.60 -28.19 -7.25
C PRO A 459 -12.40 -26.69 -7.40
N ARG A 460 -13.26 -25.82 -6.86
CA ARG A 460 -12.98 -24.38 -6.93
C ARG A 460 -11.72 -24.08 -6.12
N TYR A 461 -10.87 -23.16 -6.59
CA TYR A 461 -9.57 -22.93 -5.98
C TYR A 461 -9.67 -22.53 -4.50
N GLN A 462 -10.80 -21.95 -4.06
CA GLN A 462 -11.07 -21.63 -2.67
C GLN A 462 -10.98 -22.84 -1.72
N GLU A 463 -11.30 -24.04 -2.21
CA GLU A 463 -11.31 -25.27 -1.40
C GLU A 463 -9.88 -25.80 -1.16
N ILE A 464 -8.96 -25.51 -2.08
CA ILE A 464 -7.56 -25.93 -1.99
C ILE A 464 -6.68 -24.82 -1.41
N LEU A 465 -6.96 -23.58 -1.79
CA LEU A 465 -6.14 -22.40 -1.47
C LEU A 465 -6.77 -21.54 -0.38
N GLU A 466 -7.60 -22.10 0.50
CA GLU A 466 -8.30 -21.36 1.57
C GLU A 466 -7.34 -20.49 2.40
N ARG A 467 -6.15 -21.03 2.72
CA ARG A 467 -5.11 -20.32 3.49
C ARG A 467 -4.47 -19.14 2.75
N ARG A 468 -4.64 -19.07 1.43
CA ARG A 468 -4.08 -18.03 0.55
C ARG A 468 -5.09 -16.91 0.25
N ILE A 469 -6.33 -17.03 0.72
CA ILE A 469 -7.38 -16.03 0.53
C ILE A 469 -7.87 -15.44 1.85
N PRO A 470 -8.42 -14.22 1.87
CA PRO A 470 -9.18 -13.73 3.00
C PRO A 470 -10.39 -14.63 3.25
N PRO A 471 -10.75 -14.93 4.52
CA PRO A 471 -11.90 -15.75 4.81
C PRO A 471 -13.19 -15.05 4.35
N GLY A 472 -14.13 -15.85 3.84
CA GLY A 472 -15.46 -15.39 3.49
C GLY A 472 -16.41 -15.29 4.68
N THR A 473 -17.69 -15.06 4.41
CA THR A 473 -18.75 -14.95 5.43
C THR A 473 -19.13 -16.29 6.04
N ASN A 474 -18.89 -17.39 5.32
CA ASN A 474 -19.39 -18.74 5.59
C ASN A 474 -20.93 -18.85 5.66
N ASP A 475 -21.65 -17.80 5.26
CA ASP A 475 -23.10 -17.80 5.17
C ASP A 475 -23.54 -18.64 3.95
N PRO A 476 -24.34 -19.72 4.12
CA PRO A 476 -24.82 -20.55 3.02
C PRO A 476 -25.57 -19.79 1.93
N ASP A 477 -26.25 -18.68 2.29
CA ASP A 477 -27.09 -17.88 1.41
C ASP A 477 -26.29 -16.87 0.56
N ASP A 478 -25.01 -16.66 0.89
CA ASP A 478 -24.12 -15.79 0.14
C ASP A 478 -23.58 -16.45 -1.13
N ASP A 479 -23.35 -15.64 -2.17
CA ASP A 479 -22.60 -16.03 -3.36
C ASP A 479 -21.30 -16.74 -2.95
N TYR A 480 -20.91 -17.80 -3.67
CA TYR A 480 -19.78 -18.65 -3.30
C TYR A 480 -18.47 -17.90 -2.99
N ASP A 481 -18.16 -16.88 -3.80
CA ASP A 481 -16.97 -16.03 -3.64
C ASP A 481 -17.02 -15.14 -2.39
N ILE A 482 -18.22 -14.80 -1.91
CA ILE A 482 -18.46 -14.06 -0.67
C ILE A 482 -18.41 -15.04 0.50
N ARG A 483 -19.10 -16.17 0.37
CA ARG A 483 -19.17 -17.25 1.37
C ARG A 483 -17.82 -17.82 1.72
N LYS A 484 -17.05 -18.26 0.71
CA LYS A 484 -15.73 -18.87 0.89
C LYS A 484 -14.57 -17.87 0.85
N GLY A 485 -14.81 -16.66 0.36
CA GLY A 485 -13.77 -15.69 0.09
C GLY A 485 -13.15 -15.89 -1.29
N ARG A 486 -12.19 -15.03 -1.64
CA ARG A 486 -11.51 -15.08 -2.95
C ARG A 486 -10.19 -14.33 -2.96
N ILE A 487 -9.35 -14.66 -3.94
CA ILE A 487 -8.13 -13.87 -4.21
C ILE A 487 -8.54 -12.44 -4.56
N THR A 488 -7.91 -11.47 -3.89
CA THR A 488 -8.23 -10.04 -4.05
C THR A 488 -7.73 -9.47 -5.38
N ASN A 489 -6.69 -10.07 -5.96
CA ASN A 489 -6.22 -9.74 -7.30
C ASN A 489 -7.17 -10.35 -8.36
N PRO A 490 -7.89 -9.53 -9.13
CA PRO A 490 -8.89 -9.99 -10.10
C PRO A 490 -8.29 -10.80 -11.25
N THR A 491 -7.10 -10.42 -11.73
CA THR A 491 -6.42 -11.09 -12.84
C THR A 491 -6.06 -12.52 -12.45
N VAL A 492 -5.50 -12.69 -11.25
CA VAL A 492 -5.17 -14.00 -10.69
C VAL A 492 -6.42 -14.84 -10.42
N HIS A 493 -7.48 -14.23 -9.89
CA HIS A 493 -8.77 -14.90 -9.68
C HIS A 493 -9.38 -15.43 -10.99
N ILE A 494 -9.39 -14.63 -12.05
CA ILE A 494 -9.88 -15.06 -13.37
C ILE A 494 -8.99 -16.18 -13.93
N ALA A 495 -7.67 -16.01 -13.86
CA ALA A 495 -6.73 -16.96 -14.40
C ALA A 495 -6.80 -18.35 -13.72
N LEU A 496 -6.93 -18.44 -12.40
CA LEU A 496 -7.12 -19.72 -11.71
C LEU A 496 -8.44 -20.42 -12.10
N ASN A 497 -9.51 -19.65 -12.31
CA ASN A 497 -10.78 -20.22 -12.78
C ASN A 497 -10.68 -20.74 -14.22
N GLN A 498 -9.94 -20.05 -15.09
CA GLN A 498 -9.65 -20.54 -16.44
C GLN A 498 -8.72 -21.76 -16.43
N LEU A 499 -7.70 -21.77 -15.56
CA LEU A 499 -6.83 -22.92 -15.35
C LEU A 499 -7.64 -24.15 -14.95
N ARG A 500 -8.51 -24.04 -13.93
CA ARG A 500 -9.43 -25.10 -13.52
C ARG A 500 -10.26 -25.62 -14.70
N ALA A 501 -10.89 -24.72 -15.45
CA ALA A 501 -11.77 -25.09 -16.55
C ALA A 501 -11.01 -25.81 -17.68
N VAL A 502 -9.80 -25.36 -18.01
CA VAL A 502 -8.96 -26.00 -19.02
C VAL A 502 -8.46 -27.36 -18.52
N THR A 503 -7.88 -27.42 -17.32
CA THR A 503 -7.34 -28.66 -16.75
C THR A 503 -8.42 -29.74 -16.63
N ASN A 504 -9.60 -29.42 -16.07
CA ASN A 504 -10.66 -30.42 -15.92
C ASN A 504 -11.20 -30.92 -17.26
N ARG A 505 -11.24 -30.07 -18.30
CA ARG A 505 -11.62 -30.50 -19.67
C ARG A 505 -10.56 -31.40 -20.30
N LEU A 506 -9.28 -31.10 -20.07
CA LEU A 506 -8.19 -31.95 -20.53
C LEU A 506 -8.22 -33.30 -19.82
N ILE A 507 -8.46 -33.33 -18.50
CA ILE A 507 -8.62 -34.58 -17.74
C ILE A 507 -9.83 -35.38 -18.25
N ALA A 508 -10.97 -34.74 -18.48
CA ALA A 508 -12.16 -35.42 -18.99
C ALA A 508 -11.95 -36.03 -20.39
N ARG A 509 -11.08 -35.44 -21.22
CA ARG A 509 -10.83 -35.89 -22.59
C ARG A 509 -9.69 -36.91 -22.70
N TYR A 510 -8.62 -36.73 -21.92
CA TYR A 510 -7.37 -37.46 -22.07
C TYR A 510 -6.99 -38.31 -20.85
N GLY A 511 -7.80 -38.26 -19.79
CA GLY A 511 -7.46 -38.85 -18.50
C GLY A 511 -6.58 -37.95 -17.64
N LYS A 512 -6.40 -38.36 -16.38
CA LYS A 512 -5.55 -37.65 -15.43
C LYS A 512 -4.08 -37.73 -15.89
N PRO A 513 -3.38 -36.60 -16.05
CA PRO A 513 -2.01 -36.62 -16.53
C PRO A 513 -1.06 -37.26 -15.52
N GLU A 514 -0.01 -37.95 -15.96
CA GLU A 514 1.05 -38.47 -15.08
C GLU A 514 1.86 -37.34 -14.44
N ARG A 515 2.12 -36.27 -15.21
CA ARG A 515 2.84 -35.07 -14.77
C ARG A 515 2.25 -33.81 -15.41
N ILE A 516 2.36 -32.69 -14.72
CA ILE A 516 1.95 -31.37 -15.20
C ILE A 516 3.15 -30.45 -15.19
N HIS A 517 3.51 -29.91 -16.35
CA HIS A 517 4.59 -28.92 -16.45
C HIS A 517 3.98 -27.52 -16.56
N ILE A 518 4.41 -26.61 -15.70
CA ILE A 518 3.98 -25.21 -15.69
C ILE A 518 5.18 -24.28 -15.76
N GLU A 519 5.00 -23.17 -16.46
CA GLU A 519 5.97 -22.09 -16.45
C GLU A 519 5.69 -21.13 -15.30
N LEU A 520 6.72 -20.82 -14.52
CA LEU A 520 6.72 -19.68 -13.63
C LEU A 520 7.54 -18.56 -14.29
N ALA A 521 7.07 -17.31 -14.16
CA ALA A 521 7.86 -16.11 -14.44
C ALA A 521 8.94 -15.89 -13.36
N ARG A 522 9.63 -16.94 -12.90
CA ARG A 522 10.81 -16.81 -12.04
C ARG A 522 12.01 -16.50 -12.92
N GLU A 523 12.75 -15.47 -12.54
CA GLU A 523 14.12 -15.30 -13.02
C GLU A 523 14.94 -16.54 -12.61
N LEU A 524 15.88 -16.97 -13.46
CA LEU A 524 16.85 -18.00 -13.06
C LEU A 524 17.57 -17.53 -11.79
N ASN A 525 18.03 -18.49 -10.98
CA ASN A 525 18.90 -18.17 -9.85
C ASN A 525 20.04 -17.28 -10.35
N GLN A 526 20.17 -16.10 -9.76
CA GLN A 526 21.26 -15.18 -10.06
C GLN A 526 22.58 -15.91 -9.81
N SER A 527 23.55 -15.78 -10.71
CA SER A 527 24.92 -16.23 -10.42
C SER A 527 25.47 -15.51 -9.18
N GLU A 528 26.52 -16.04 -8.55
CA GLU A 528 27.13 -15.38 -7.39
C GLU A 528 27.60 -13.95 -7.73
N GLU A 529 28.07 -13.73 -8.96
CA GLU A 529 28.39 -12.39 -9.45
C GLU A 529 27.15 -11.49 -9.57
N GLN A 530 26.05 -12.00 -10.11
CA GLN A 530 24.78 -11.23 -10.20
C GLN A 530 24.21 -10.92 -8.81
N LYS A 531 24.29 -11.86 -7.86
CA LYS A 531 23.89 -11.62 -6.46
C LYS A 531 24.78 -10.57 -5.80
N ARG A 532 26.09 -10.64 -6.01
CA ARG A 532 27.05 -9.63 -5.52
C ARG A 532 26.74 -8.26 -6.14
N ALA A 533 26.56 -8.18 -7.46
CA ALA A 533 26.21 -6.95 -8.16
C ALA A 533 24.87 -6.35 -7.68
N ALA A 534 23.85 -7.19 -7.48
CA ALA A 534 22.56 -6.76 -6.93
C ALA A 534 22.70 -6.27 -5.48
N THR A 535 23.47 -6.97 -4.65
CA THR A 535 23.75 -6.59 -3.26
C THR A 535 24.51 -5.26 -3.21
N SER A 536 25.56 -5.11 -4.01
CA SER A 536 26.33 -3.86 -4.14
C SER A 536 25.48 -2.70 -4.66
N ARG A 537 24.58 -2.96 -5.62
CA ARG A 537 23.62 -1.96 -6.12
C ARG A 537 22.65 -1.53 -5.02
N ASN A 538 22.11 -2.47 -4.25
CA ASN A 538 21.21 -2.20 -3.14
C ASN A 538 21.91 -1.44 -2.01
N ALA A 539 23.15 -1.82 -1.68
CA ALA A 539 23.98 -1.11 -0.71
C ALA A 539 24.29 0.33 -1.16
N ARG A 540 24.63 0.54 -2.45
CA ARG A 540 24.81 1.88 -3.03
C ARG A 540 23.52 2.70 -2.94
N ASN A 541 22.40 2.14 -3.37
CA ASN A 541 21.08 2.80 -3.26
C ASN A 541 20.74 3.20 -1.82
N ARG A 542 21.09 2.35 -0.85
CA ARG A 542 20.90 2.63 0.57
C ARG A 542 21.82 3.77 1.05
N ARG A 543 23.12 3.73 0.74
CA ARG A 543 24.06 4.82 1.06
C ARG A 543 23.61 6.14 0.44
N ASP A 544 23.17 6.13 -0.81
CA ASP A 544 22.63 7.32 -1.46
C ASP A 544 21.34 7.82 -0.77
N ALA A 545 20.47 6.93 -0.29
CA ALA A 545 19.30 7.32 0.48
C ALA A 545 19.67 7.92 1.85
N GLU A 546 20.68 7.40 2.53
CA GLU A 546 21.21 7.94 3.79
C GLU A 546 21.85 9.33 3.56
N ARG A 547 22.66 9.49 2.50
CA ARG A 547 23.19 10.81 2.08
C ARG A 547 22.08 11.82 1.81
N ARG A 548 21.05 11.44 1.06
CA ARG A 548 19.87 12.28 0.81
C ARG A 548 19.15 12.63 2.12
N SER A 549 19.06 11.70 3.06
CA SER A 549 18.48 11.96 4.38
C SER A 549 19.30 13.00 5.16
N GLY A 550 20.63 13.01 5.01
CA GLY A 550 21.51 14.06 5.53
C GLY A 550 21.24 15.42 4.88
N LEU A 551 21.24 15.49 3.54
CA LEU A 551 20.94 16.72 2.78
C LEU A 551 19.56 17.31 3.13
N LEU A 552 18.56 16.47 3.38
CA LEU A 552 17.24 16.93 3.82
C LEU A 552 17.32 17.65 5.18
N LYS A 553 18.12 17.14 6.12
CA LYS A 553 18.32 17.79 7.42
C LYS A 553 19.06 19.13 7.27
N GLU A 554 20.10 19.18 6.42
CA GLU A 554 20.85 20.41 6.15
C GLU A 554 19.97 21.52 5.56
N HIS A 555 18.96 21.15 4.76
CA HIS A 555 18.01 22.10 4.16
C HIS A 555 16.72 22.28 4.96
N ASP A 556 16.67 21.80 6.20
CA ASP A 556 15.49 21.85 7.08
C ASP A 556 14.21 21.34 6.40
N GLN A 557 14.35 20.19 5.72
CA GLN A 557 13.29 19.48 5.03
C GLN A 557 13.00 18.13 5.70
N PRO A 558 11.73 17.71 5.77
CA PRO A 558 11.39 16.43 6.37
C PRO A 558 11.90 15.23 5.58
N ASP A 559 12.46 14.27 6.30
CA ASP A 559 13.00 13.04 5.73
C ASP A 559 11.88 12.02 5.45
N ASN A 560 11.25 12.17 4.28
CA ASN A 560 10.16 11.32 3.80
C ASN A 560 10.43 10.77 2.39
N GLY A 561 9.63 9.78 1.97
CA GLY A 561 9.83 9.11 0.67
C GLY A 561 9.74 10.07 -0.53
N PHE A 562 8.88 11.08 -0.46
CA PHE A 562 8.69 12.07 -1.52
C PHE A 562 9.91 12.98 -1.66
N ASN A 563 10.40 13.56 -0.57
CA ASN A 563 11.57 14.45 -0.56
C ASN A 563 12.86 13.71 -0.95
N ARG A 564 13.03 12.46 -0.51
CA ARG A 564 14.13 11.61 -0.99
C ARG A 564 14.03 11.35 -2.49
N GLN A 565 12.81 11.19 -3.02
CA GLN A 565 12.58 11.01 -4.46
C GLN A 565 12.86 12.30 -5.25
N LEU A 566 12.54 13.47 -4.72
CA LEU A 566 12.90 14.77 -5.31
C LEU A 566 14.41 14.92 -5.41
N LEU A 567 15.15 14.72 -4.31
CA LEU A 567 16.61 14.77 -4.31
C LEU A 567 17.23 13.75 -5.27
N LYS A 568 16.71 12.53 -5.30
CA LYS A 568 17.18 11.50 -6.24
C LYS A 568 17.07 11.98 -7.68
N GLN A 569 15.91 12.52 -8.07
CA GLN A 569 15.71 12.97 -9.44
C GLN A 569 16.46 14.27 -9.75
N TRP A 570 16.65 15.12 -8.75
CA TRP A 570 17.50 16.31 -8.85
C TRP A 570 18.95 15.94 -9.13
N GLU A 571 19.50 14.96 -8.41
CA GLU A 571 20.85 14.42 -8.64
C GLU A 571 20.99 13.83 -10.06
N GLU A 572 19.93 13.20 -10.59
CA GLU A 572 19.93 12.61 -11.93
C GLU A 572 19.93 13.65 -13.06
N LEU A 573 19.56 14.92 -12.82
CA LEU A 573 19.59 15.98 -13.83
C LEU A 573 21.01 16.30 -14.31
N ASN A 574 21.96 16.23 -13.39
CA ASN A 574 23.39 16.35 -13.67
C ASN A 574 24.18 15.68 -12.53
N PRO A 575 24.64 14.43 -12.74
CA PRO A 575 25.40 13.70 -11.74
C PRO A 575 26.77 14.33 -11.44
N ASP A 576 27.38 14.96 -12.44
CA ASP A 576 28.77 15.41 -12.40
C ASP A 576 28.92 16.81 -11.78
N ASN A 577 27.88 17.66 -11.89
CA ASN A 577 27.93 19.02 -11.39
C ASN A 577 26.66 19.40 -10.60
N PRO A 578 26.73 19.48 -9.26
CA PRO A 578 25.61 19.89 -8.41
C PRO A 578 25.11 21.32 -8.67
N LEU A 579 25.98 22.21 -9.15
CA LEU A 579 25.67 23.60 -9.43
C LEU A 579 24.97 23.78 -10.79
N ASP A 580 25.02 22.77 -11.67
CA ASP A 580 24.44 22.81 -13.02
C ASP A 580 23.34 21.76 -13.21
N ARG A 581 22.47 21.61 -12.20
CA ARG A 581 21.28 20.74 -12.26
C ARG A 581 20.11 21.53 -12.82
N ARG A 582 19.85 21.38 -14.12
CA ARG A 582 18.82 22.13 -14.84
C ARG A 582 17.59 21.28 -15.13
N CYS A 583 16.43 21.91 -15.11
CA CYS A 583 15.23 21.36 -15.75
C CYS A 583 15.54 21.03 -17.21
N ILE A 584 15.35 19.78 -17.62
CA ILE A 584 15.67 19.35 -18.99
C ILE A 584 14.78 20.09 -20.01
N TYR A 585 13.51 20.32 -19.66
CA TYR A 585 12.56 21.01 -20.53
C TYR A 585 12.84 22.51 -20.64
N SER A 586 13.02 23.24 -19.53
CA SER A 586 13.15 24.71 -19.57
C SER A 586 14.58 25.25 -19.55
N GLY A 587 15.58 24.43 -19.20
CA GLY A 587 16.97 24.87 -19.01
C GLY A 587 17.22 25.67 -17.71
N THR A 588 16.18 25.92 -16.92
CA THR A 588 16.26 26.63 -15.63
C THR A 588 17.06 25.81 -14.63
N VAL A 589 18.02 26.43 -13.94
CA VAL A 589 18.75 25.80 -12.83
C VAL A 589 17.79 25.55 -11.67
N ILE A 590 17.78 24.33 -11.16
CA ILE A 590 17.04 23.93 -9.97
C ILE A 590 18.08 23.86 -8.85
N THR A 591 18.09 24.84 -7.96
CA THR A 591 18.89 24.79 -6.72
C THR A 591 18.11 24.02 -5.65
N PRO A 592 18.73 23.62 -4.51
CA PRO A 592 17.98 23.06 -3.40
C PRO A 592 16.83 23.96 -2.92
N ALA A 593 17.00 25.29 -2.94
CA ALA A 593 15.94 26.22 -2.60
C ALA A 593 14.73 26.11 -3.57
N VAL A 594 14.98 26.03 -4.88
CA VAL A 594 13.93 25.84 -5.89
C VAL A 594 13.31 24.44 -5.84
N LEU A 595 14.11 23.42 -5.51
CA LEU A 595 13.66 22.03 -5.37
C LEU A 595 12.57 21.90 -4.30
N PHE A 596 12.71 22.63 -3.19
CA PHE A 596 11.82 22.54 -2.04
C PHE A 596 10.81 23.70 -1.94
N SER A 597 10.87 24.68 -2.85
CA SER A 597 9.89 25.77 -2.89
C SER A 597 8.51 25.33 -3.38
N GLY A 598 8.44 24.16 -4.03
CA GLY A 598 7.26 23.72 -4.76
C GLY A 598 7.31 24.10 -6.24
N ALA A 599 8.24 24.91 -6.73
CA ALA A 599 8.28 25.33 -8.15
C ALA A 599 8.55 24.20 -9.18
N VAL A 600 8.69 22.95 -8.71
CA VAL A 600 9.04 21.77 -9.49
C VAL A 600 7.99 20.68 -9.38
N ASP A 601 7.89 19.86 -10.42
CA ASP A 601 7.06 18.65 -10.49
C ASP A 601 7.90 17.43 -10.89
N ILE A 602 7.37 16.25 -10.57
CA ILE A 602 7.83 14.99 -11.17
C ILE A 602 6.90 14.67 -12.34
N ASP A 603 7.40 14.83 -13.56
CA ASP A 603 6.66 14.54 -14.80
C ASP A 603 6.93 13.10 -15.29
N HIS A 604 5.97 12.55 -16.03
CA HIS A 604 6.16 11.35 -16.84
C HIS A 604 6.68 11.75 -18.21
N ILE A 605 7.96 11.51 -18.50
CA ILE A 605 8.65 11.91 -19.75
C ILE A 605 7.79 11.52 -20.95
N LEU A 606 7.45 10.24 -21.07
CA LEU A 606 6.42 9.78 -21.99
C LEU A 606 5.06 9.79 -21.30
N PRO A 607 3.98 10.26 -21.96
CA PRO A 607 2.69 10.47 -21.30
C PRO A 607 2.12 9.20 -20.70
N TRP A 608 1.89 9.19 -19.38
CA TRP A 608 1.35 8.02 -18.69
C TRP A 608 0.03 7.52 -19.29
N SER A 609 -0.85 8.42 -19.73
CA SER A 609 -2.14 8.03 -20.34
C SER A 609 -2.01 7.26 -21.66
N ARG A 610 -0.83 7.34 -22.32
CA ARG A 610 -0.52 6.65 -23.57
C ARG A 610 0.38 5.43 -23.35
N THR A 611 1.28 5.50 -22.37
CA THR A 611 2.30 4.46 -22.13
C THR A 611 1.94 3.50 -21.00
N LEU A 612 1.16 3.95 -20.02
CA LEU A 612 0.94 3.29 -18.72
C LEU A 612 2.23 3.01 -17.94
N ASP A 613 3.33 3.65 -18.33
CA ASP A 613 4.65 3.46 -17.74
C ASP A 613 4.83 4.42 -16.55
N ASP A 614 4.57 3.89 -15.36
CA ASP A 614 4.81 4.59 -14.09
C ASP A 614 6.20 4.27 -13.50
N GLY A 615 7.08 3.66 -14.30
CA GLY A 615 8.42 3.27 -13.91
C GLY A 615 9.32 4.47 -13.62
N GLN A 616 10.32 4.28 -12.76
CA GLN A 616 11.30 5.32 -12.41
C GLN A 616 12.06 5.88 -13.63
N ALA A 617 12.27 5.04 -14.65
CA ALA A 617 12.91 5.46 -15.89
C ALA A 617 12.06 6.45 -16.70
N ASN A 618 10.74 6.49 -16.49
CA ASN A 618 9.83 7.41 -17.14
C ASN A 618 9.54 8.67 -16.31
N ARG A 619 10.11 8.81 -15.11
CA ARG A 619 9.87 9.97 -14.23
C ARG A 619 11.04 10.94 -14.28
N LEU A 620 10.78 12.24 -14.26
CA LEU A 620 11.80 13.29 -14.29
C LEU A 620 11.39 14.49 -13.45
N LEU A 621 12.35 15.10 -12.75
CA LEU A 621 12.15 16.40 -12.12
C LEU A 621 12.20 17.53 -13.16
N CYS A 622 11.17 18.35 -13.21
CA CYS A 622 11.11 19.51 -14.09
C CYS A 622 10.43 20.70 -13.40
N THR A 623 10.49 21.88 -14.00
CA THR A 623 9.74 23.05 -13.52
C THR A 623 8.24 22.85 -13.78
N ARG A 624 7.38 23.27 -12.84
CA ARG A 624 5.91 23.21 -12.99
C ARG A 624 5.43 23.83 -14.29
N ALA A 625 5.99 24.98 -14.67
CA ALA A 625 5.64 25.68 -15.90
C ALA A 625 5.88 24.82 -17.15
N ALA A 626 7.03 24.16 -17.23
CA ALA A 626 7.34 23.28 -18.36
C ALA A 626 6.47 22.02 -18.36
N ASN A 627 6.16 21.45 -17.19
CA ASN A 627 5.24 20.32 -17.08
C ASN A 627 3.83 20.68 -17.61
N ARG A 628 3.33 21.86 -17.23
CA ARG A 628 2.03 22.39 -17.68
C ARG A 628 1.99 22.66 -19.18
N GLU A 629 3.11 23.07 -19.77
CA GLU A 629 3.26 23.25 -21.21
C GLU A 629 3.27 21.90 -21.95
N LYS A 630 3.99 20.90 -21.43
CA LYS A 630 4.07 19.55 -22.00
C LYS A 630 2.73 18.82 -22.06
N ARG A 631 1.90 18.95 -21.01
CA ARG A 631 0.60 18.27 -20.88
C ARG A 631 0.74 16.75 -21.12
N ASN A 632 0.01 16.23 -22.10
CA ASN A 632 -0.08 14.80 -22.42
C ASN A 632 0.71 14.41 -23.69
N HIS A 633 1.72 15.21 -24.05
CA HIS A 633 2.62 14.98 -25.19
C HIS A 633 3.93 14.34 -24.74
N ALA A 634 4.52 13.50 -25.61
CA ALA A 634 5.94 13.18 -25.47
C ALA A 634 6.77 14.45 -25.75
N PRO A 635 8.00 14.58 -25.25
CA PRO A 635 8.72 15.84 -25.33
C PRO A 635 8.89 16.32 -26.79
N CYS A 636 9.15 15.41 -27.74
CA CYS A 636 9.31 15.72 -29.16
C CYS A 636 8.02 16.14 -29.87
N GLU A 637 6.86 15.92 -29.26
CA GLU A 637 5.55 16.22 -29.81
C GLU A 637 4.98 17.54 -29.27
N VAL A 638 5.69 18.24 -28.36
CA VAL A 638 5.23 19.51 -27.76
C VAL A 638 5.44 20.64 -28.79
N PRO A 639 4.37 21.24 -29.34
CA PRO A 639 4.52 22.23 -30.41
C PRO A 639 5.34 23.46 -30.00
N GLN A 640 5.20 23.90 -28.75
CA GLN A 640 5.90 25.06 -28.20
C GLN A 640 7.42 24.83 -28.04
N TRP A 641 7.87 23.58 -28.14
CA TRP A 641 9.28 23.22 -27.96
C TRP A 641 10.00 22.97 -29.29
N ALA A 642 9.30 23.00 -30.42
CA ALA A 642 9.85 22.67 -31.73
C ALA A 642 11.15 23.43 -32.03
N ASP A 643 11.15 24.75 -31.84
CA ASP A 643 12.29 25.63 -32.16
C ASP A 643 13.48 25.50 -31.18
N ARG A 644 13.28 24.84 -30.03
CA ARG A 644 14.28 24.68 -28.97
C ARG A 644 14.48 23.23 -28.56
N TYR A 645 14.05 22.29 -29.40
CA TYR A 645 14.05 20.88 -29.04
C TYR A 645 15.46 20.30 -28.99
N ASP A 646 16.36 20.79 -29.84
CA ASP A 646 17.78 20.40 -29.83
C ASP A 646 18.45 20.74 -28.49
N ASP A 647 18.11 21.88 -27.88
CA ASP A 647 18.59 22.23 -26.55
C ASP A 647 18.08 21.27 -25.47
N ILE A 648 16.83 20.80 -25.61
CA ILE A 648 16.23 19.81 -24.71
C ILE A 648 16.95 18.47 -24.87
N LEU A 649 17.22 18.04 -26.12
CA LEU A 649 17.98 16.83 -26.43
C LEU A 649 19.40 16.90 -25.85
N ALA A 650 20.09 18.03 -26.04
CA ALA A 650 21.44 18.24 -25.52
C ALA A 650 21.48 18.13 -23.98
N ARG A 651 20.51 18.70 -23.27
CA ARG A 651 20.36 18.53 -21.82
C ARG A 651 20.03 17.08 -21.44
N ALA A 652 19.13 16.43 -22.18
CA ALA A 652 18.70 15.07 -21.91
C ALA A 652 19.85 14.05 -22.00
N GLN A 653 20.91 14.32 -22.77
CA GLN A 653 22.10 13.45 -22.83
C GLN A 653 22.82 13.28 -21.48
N ARG A 654 22.62 14.21 -20.54
CA ARG A 654 23.21 14.14 -19.19
C ARG A 654 22.47 13.17 -18.26
N LEU A 655 21.24 12.80 -18.60
CA LEU A 655 20.42 11.89 -17.80
C LEU A 655 21.00 10.47 -17.78
N PRO A 656 20.55 9.59 -16.87
CA PRO A 656 20.86 8.17 -16.94
C PRO A 656 20.43 7.53 -18.29
N PRO A 657 21.19 6.55 -18.84
CA PRO A 657 20.91 5.98 -20.17
C PRO A 657 19.50 5.42 -20.36
N ASN A 658 18.89 4.87 -19.30
CA ASN A 658 17.52 4.34 -19.34
C ASN A 658 16.43 5.43 -19.48
N LYS A 659 16.78 6.71 -19.31
CA LYS A 659 15.88 7.86 -19.53
C LYS A 659 16.13 8.57 -20.87
N ARG A 660 17.39 8.65 -21.33
CA ARG A 660 17.81 9.45 -22.50
C ARG A 660 16.96 9.19 -23.74
N TRP A 661 16.74 7.91 -24.05
CA TRP A 661 16.03 7.52 -25.27
C TRP A 661 14.57 8.01 -25.31
N ARG A 662 13.97 8.34 -24.16
CA ARG A 662 12.58 8.83 -24.08
C ARG A 662 12.41 10.25 -24.60
N PHE A 663 13.50 10.93 -24.92
CA PHE A 663 13.53 12.24 -25.55
C PHE A 663 13.81 12.14 -27.06
N ALA A 664 14.18 10.97 -27.58
CA ALA A 664 14.41 10.81 -29.01
C ALA A 664 13.13 11.10 -29.81
N HIS A 665 13.27 11.55 -31.07
CA HIS A 665 12.12 11.85 -31.92
C HIS A 665 11.21 10.63 -32.14
N ASP A 666 11.78 9.42 -32.11
CA ASP A 666 11.09 8.15 -32.26
C ASP A 666 10.68 7.50 -30.92
N ALA A 667 10.78 8.21 -29.79
CA ALA A 667 10.62 7.64 -28.45
C ALA A 667 9.27 6.91 -28.25
N MET A 668 8.16 7.43 -28.79
CA MET A 668 6.86 6.77 -28.71
C MET A 668 6.81 5.48 -29.54
N ALA A 669 7.37 5.49 -30.75
CA ALA A 669 7.45 4.31 -31.61
C ALA A 669 8.34 3.22 -30.98
N ARG A 670 9.49 3.64 -30.40
CA ARG A 670 10.38 2.75 -29.65
C ARG A 670 9.68 2.17 -28.41
N PHE A 671 8.97 3.00 -27.64
CA PHE A 671 8.22 2.53 -26.48
C PHE A 671 7.15 1.50 -26.88
N GLU A 672 6.41 1.74 -27.96
CA GLU A 672 5.40 0.80 -28.48
C GLU A 672 6.02 -0.52 -28.93
N LYS A 673 7.22 -0.48 -29.53
CA LYS A 673 8.00 -1.67 -29.90
C LYS A 673 8.45 -2.45 -28.65
N ASP A 674 8.89 -1.75 -27.60
CA ASP A 674 9.45 -2.34 -26.38
C ASP A 674 8.40 -2.66 -25.29
N ARG A 675 7.11 -2.32 -25.51
CA ARG A 675 5.97 -2.50 -24.57
C ARG A 675 5.64 -3.94 -24.19
N ASP A 676 6.50 -4.91 -24.52
CA ASP A 676 6.14 -6.34 -24.58
C ASP A 676 5.68 -6.93 -23.23
N PHE A 677 6.00 -6.35 -22.07
CA PHE A 677 5.38 -6.73 -20.78
C PHE A 677 5.45 -5.57 -19.78
N LEU A 678 4.32 -5.17 -19.18
CA LEU A 678 4.34 -4.24 -18.04
C LEU A 678 4.96 -4.96 -16.83
N ASP A 679 5.91 -4.35 -16.10
CA ASP A 679 6.53 -4.91 -14.87
C ASP A 679 5.48 -5.43 -13.85
N ARG A 680 4.29 -4.81 -13.85
CA ARG A 680 3.16 -5.20 -13.00
C ARG A 680 2.49 -6.51 -13.43
N GLN A 681 2.45 -6.81 -14.72
CA GLN A 681 2.00 -8.10 -15.25
C GLN A 681 2.99 -9.22 -14.88
N LEU A 682 4.30 -8.92 -14.84
CA LEU A 682 5.33 -9.86 -14.39
C LEU A 682 5.15 -10.28 -12.93
N THR A 683 4.81 -9.32 -12.06
CA THR A 683 4.53 -9.61 -10.65
C THR A 683 3.24 -10.43 -10.48
N ASP A 684 2.19 -10.10 -11.25
CA ASP A 684 0.91 -10.83 -11.24
C ASP A 684 1.08 -12.28 -11.74
N THR A 685 1.89 -12.51 -12.78
CA THR A 685 2.20 -13.86 -13.29
C THR A 685 3.04 -14.66 -12.30
N GLN A 686 4.03 -14.07 -11.63
CA GLN A 686 4.78 -14.74 -10.56
C GLN A 686 3.90 -15.20 -9.39
N TYR A 687 2.94 -14.36 -8.99
CA TYR A 687 1.99 -14.72 -7.93
C TYR A 687 1.02 -15.81 -8.37
N LEU A 688 0.41 -15.68 -9.56
CA LEU A 688 -0.47 -16.70 -10.15
C LEU A 688 0.23 -18.05 -10.21
N ALA A 689 1.45 -18.08 -10.71
CA ALA A 689 2.13 -19.31 -11.03
C ALA A 689 2.50 -20.10 -9.74
N ARG A 690 2.84 -19.41 -8.63
CA ARG A 690 2.96 -20.05 -7.31
C ARG A 690 1.65 -20.67 -6.81
N LEU A 691 0.53 -19.97 -6.99
CA LEU A 691 -0.78 -20.50 -6.60
C LEU A 691 -1.23 -21.65 -7.51
N ALA A 692 -0.92 -21.58 -8.80
CA ALA A 692 -1.20 -22.62 -9.77
C ALA A 692 -0.45 -23.92 -9.42
N HIS A 693 0.81 -23.84 -9.00
CA HIS A 693 1.55 -24.99 -8.48
C HIS A 693 0.82 -25.65 -7.30
N ASP A 694 0.50 -24.84 -6.28
CA ASP A 694 -0.19 -25.33 -5.07
C ASP A 694 -1.57 -25.93 -5.41
N TYR A 695 -2.25 -25.38 -6.41
CA TYR A 695 -3.59 -25.78 -6.81
C TYR A 695 -3.60 -27.05 -7.69
N LEU A 696 -2.75 -27.11 -8.71
CA LEU A 696 -2.60 -28.28 -9.59
C LEU A 696 -2.08 -29.49 -8.82
N GLY A 697 -1.22 -29.26 -7.83
CA GLY A 697 -0.69 -30.34 -7.00
C GLY A 697 -1.76 -31.04 -6.15
N ALA A 698 -2.96 -30.47 -5.96
CA ALA A 698 -4.06 -31.15 -5.26
C ALA A 698 -4.61 -32.36 -6.03
N LEU A 699 -4.33 -32.45 -7.34
CA LEU A 699 -4.68 -33.63 -8.13
C LEU A 699 -3.91 -34.87 -7.69
N TYR A 700 -2.82 -34.77 -6.94
CA TYR A 700 -1.96 -35.90 -6.62
C TYR A 700 -1.80 -36.04 -5.11
N PRO A 701 -1.57 -37.27 -4.61
CA PRO A 701 -1.27 -37.45 -3.20
C PRO A 701 0.08 -36.79 -2.89
N ASP A 702 0.24 -36.30 -1.65
CA ASP A 702 1.51 -35.69 -1.23
C ASP A 702 2.61 -36.74 -1.06
N GLU A 703 2.25 -37.97 -0.74
CA GLU A 703 3.18 -39.10 -0.62
C GLU A 703 2.60 -40.32 -1.34
N GLU A 704 3.46 -41.03 -2.05
CA GLU A 704 3.12 -42.29 -2.70
C GLU A 704 4.31 -43.26 -2.64
N PRO A 705 4.06 -44.57 -2.62
CA PRO A 705 5.13 -45.57 -2.68
C PRO A 705 5.89 -45.43 -4.00
N ASP A 706 7.22 -45.45 -3.93
CA ASP A 706 8.06 -45.62 -5.11
C ASP A 706 8.03 -47.09 -5.61
N GLY A 707 8.81 -47.39 -6.65
CA GLY A 707 8.88 -48.75 -7.24
C GLY A 707 9.32 -49.83 -6.25
N ASP A 708 9.93 -49.45 -5.12
CA ASP A 708 10.39 -50.34 -4.05
C ASP A 708 9.42 -50.36 -2.86
N GLY A 709 8.25 -49.72 -2.97
CA GLY A 709 7.25 -49.62 -1.92
C GLY A 709 7.56 -48.58 -0.84
N VAL A 710 8.62 -47.78 -0.99
CA VAL A 710 8.98 -46.75 -0.02
C VAL A 710 8.14 -45.51 -0.25
N VAL A 711 7.30 -45.17 0.72
CA VAL A 711 6.46 -43.97 0.66
C VAL A 711 7.34 -42.73 0.65
N ARG A 712 7.28 -41.97 -0.45
CA ARG A 712 8.05 -40.74 -0.64
C ARG A 712 7.18 -39.68 -1.27
N ARG A 713 7.57 -38.43 -1.01
CA ARG A 713 6.94 -37.28 -1.66
C ARG A 713 7.29 -37.24 -3.14
N ARG A 714 6.31 -37.47 -4.01
CA ARG A 714 6.47 -37.30 -5.46
C ARG A 714 5.85 -35.98 -5.90
N ASN A 715 6.62 -35.19 -6.63
CA ASN A 715 6.14 -33.92 -7.14
C ASN A 715 5.79 -34.04 -8.62
N HIS A 716 4.50 -34.23 -8.90
CA HIS A 716 3.91 -34.35 -10.23
C HIS A 716 3.83 -33.01 -10.98
N VAL A 717 3.96 -31.88 -10.27
CA VAL A 717 3.95 -30.55 -10.88
C VAL A 717 5.37 -30.03 -11.05
N VAL A 718 5.85 -30.02 -12.29
CA VAL A 718 7.18 -29.54 -12.66
C VAL A 718 7.10 -28.07 -13.01
N VAL A 719 8.02 -27.30 -12.46
CA VAL A 719 8.14 -25.87 -12.70
C VAL A 719 9.30 -25.61 -13.66
N VAL A 720 9.02 -24.87 -14.74
CA VAL A 720 10.01 -24.38 -15.71
C VAL A 720 10.08 -22.85 -15.61
N THR A 721 11.25 -22.25 -15.79
CA THR A 721 11.42 -20.78 -15.76
C THR A 721 11.30 -20.19 -17.16
N GLY A 722 10.73 -19.00 -17.29
CA GLY A 722 10.49 -18.41 -18.61
C GLY A 722 11.74 -18.15 -19.46
N ARG A 723 12.86 -17.78 -18.82
CA ARG A 723 14.16 -17.64 -19.49
C ARG A 723 14.65 -18.97 -20.08
N MET A 724 14.35 -20.08 -19.42
CA MET A 724 14.67 -21.42 -19.92
C MET A 724 13.81 -21.78 -21.13
N THR A 725 12.50 -21.50 -21.07
CA THR A 725 11.57 -21.71 -22.18
C THR A 725 12.04 -20.98 -23.44
N GLU A 726 12.38 -19.69 -23.33
CA GLU A 726 12.89 -18.89 -24.45
C GLU A 726 14.20 -19.46 -25.02
N MET A 727 15.15 -19.80 -24.15
CA MET A 727 16.43 -20.35 -24.55
C MET A 727 16.26 -21.68 -25.30
N LEU A 728 15.46 -22.60 -24.77
CA LEU A 728 15.18 -23.89 -25.40
C LEU A 728 14.43 -23.72 -26.72
N ARG A 729 13.40 -22.86 -26.75
CA ARG A 729 12.64 -22.53 -27.97
C ARG A 729 13.57 -22.03 -29.08
N ARG A 730 14.53 -21.16 -28.75
CA ARG A 730 15.54 -20.65 -29.69
C ARG A 730 16.49 -21.76 -30.15
N ARG A 731 17.04 -22.55 -29.22
CA ARG A 731 18.01 -23.61 -29.53
C ARG A 731 17.40 -24.77 -30.32
N TRP A 732 16.11 -25.05 -30.13
CA TRP A 732 15.35 -26.05 -30.88
C TRP A 732 14.81 -25.53 -32.22
N GLY A 733 15.14 -24.30 -32.62
CA GLY A 733 14.71 -23.72 -33.90
C GLY A 733 13.21 -23.40 -33.98
N LEU A 734 12.47 -23.46 -32.87
CA LEU A 734 11.02 -23.33 -32.84
C LEU A 734 10.54 -21.89 -33.04
N ASN A 735 11.44 -20.91 -32.97
CA ASN A 735 11.13 -19.53 -33.32
C ASN A 735 10.67 -19.40 -34.79
N GLY A 736 11.05 -20.32 -35.69
CA GLY A 736 10.62 -20.29 -37.09
C GLY A 736 9.18 -20.74 -37.36
N ILE A 737 8.48 -21.36 -36.39
CA ILE A 737 7.16 -21.98 -36.61
C ILE A 737 6.05 -20.96 -36.87
N LEU A 738 6.17 -19.76 -36.28
CA LEU A 738 5.25 -18.64 -36.48
C LEU A 738 6.05 -17.47 -37.04
N PRO A 739 6.32 -17.45 -38.36
CA PRO A 739 7.24 -16.51 -38.98
C PRO A 739 6.82 -15.05 -38.73
N ASP A 740 5.54 -14.72 -38.83
CA ASP A 740 5.04 -13.34 -38.61
C ASP A 740 5.17 -12.86 -37.15
N HIS A 741 5.30 -13.78 -36.20
CA HIS A 741 5.43 -13.47 -34.77
C HIS A 741 6.90 -13.31 -34.35
N ASN A 742 7.83 -13.93 -35.08
CA ASN A 742 9.22 -14.10 -34.67
C ASN A 742 10.27 -13.57 -35.66
N PHE A 743 9.89 -13.16 -36.88
CA PHE A 743 10.81 -12.44 -37.77
C PHE A 743 11.09 -11.04 -37.23
N ALA A 744 12.28 -10.90 -36.65
CA ALA A 744 12.95 -9.62 -36.47
C ALA A 744 13.51 -9.15 -37.83
N ASP A 745 12.63 -8.82 -38.77
CA ASP A 745 12.97 -7.77 -39.73
C ASP A 745 12.88 -6.45 -38.93
N PRO A 746 13.97 -5.65 -38.81
CA PRO A 746 13.93 -4.38 -38.10
C PRO A 746 12.81 -3.44 -38.59
N THR A 747 12.32 -3.66 -39.83
CA THR A 747 11.32 -2.85 -40.52
C THR A 747 9.87 -3.36 -40.39
N LYS A 748 9.63 -4.59 -39.90
CA LYS A 748 8.28 -5.14 -39.71
C LYS A 748 7.94 -5.31 -38.23
N ALA A 749 6.78 -4.80 -37.82
CA ALA A 749 6.27 -4.97 -36.46
C ALA A 749 5.95 -6.46 -36.18
N LYS A 750 6.39 -6.99 -35.03
CA LYS A 750 5.99 -8.33 -34.55
C LYS A 750 4.46 -8.48 -34.66
N ASN A 751 3.96 -9.53 -35.29
CA ASN A 751 2.52 -9.77 -35.40
C ASN A 751 1.93 -10.26 -34.07
N ARG A 752 1.53 -9.31 -33.22
CA ARG A 752 0.95 -9.56 -31.89
C ARG A 752 -0.51 -10.01 -31.90
N LYS A 753 -1.10 -10.25 -33.09
CA LYS A 753 -2.47 -10.78 -33.23
C LYS A 753 -2.53 -12.30 -33.22
N ASP A 754 -1.39 -12.98 -33.33
CA ASP A 754 -1.33 -14.44 -33.32
C ASP A 754 -0.96 -14.99 -31.93
N HIS A 755 -1.94 -15.53 -31.22
CA HIS A 755 -1.77 -16.07 -29.88
C HIS A 755 -1.28 -17.52 -29.85
N ARG A 756 -1.08 -18.18 -31.00
CA ARG A 756 -0.64 -19.59 -31.08
C ARG A 756 0.76 -19.83 -30.50
N HIS A 757 1.58 -18.78 -30.39
CA HIS A 757 2.90 -18.87 -29.75
C HIS A 757 2.83 -19.42 -28.31
N HIS A 758 1.73 -19.15 -27.59
CA HIS A 758 1.50 -19.70 -26.26
C HIS A 758 1.34 -21.24 -26.22
N ALA A 759 0.99 -21.87 -27.33
CA ALA A 759 0.95 -23.34 -27.46
C ALA A 759 2.35 -23.89 -27.77
N VAL A 760 3.14 -23.17 -28.59
CA VAL A 760 4.55 -23.49 -28.83
C VAL A 760 5.33 -23.46 -27.52
N ASP A 761 5.14 -22.42 -26.70
CA ASP A 761 5.76 -22.33 -25.37
C ASP A 761 5.34 -23.50 -24.46
N ALA A 762 4.05 -23.85 -24.47
CA ALA A 762 3.54 -25.01 -23.72
C ALA A 762 4.18 -26.33 -24.17
N ALA A 763 4.44 -26.51 -25.47
CA ALA A 763 5.16 -27.66 -25.98
C ALA A 763 6.61 -27.69 -25.49
N VAL A 764 7.31 -26.54 -25.50
CA VAL A 764 8.67 -26.45 -24.96
C VAL A 764 8.70 -26.81 -23.47
N ILE A 765 7.77 -26.26 -22.70
CA ILE A 765 7.64 -26.52 -21.26
C ILE A 765 7.39 -28.01 -20.99
N GLY A 766 6.46 -28.64 -21.72
CA GLY A 766 6.14 -30.06 -21.56
C GLY A 766 7.28 -31.00 -21.96
N ALA A 767 8.07 -30.64 -22.98
CA ALA A 767 9.23 -31.42 -23.40
C ALA A 767 10.46 -31.25 -22.48
N THR A 768 10.44 -30.28 -21.56
CA THR A 768 11.57 -30.01 -20.66
C THR A 768 11.55 -30.92 -19.44
N SER A 769 12.54 -31.82 -19.32
CA SER A 769 12.68 -32.73 -18.17
C SER A 769 13.53 -32.13 -17.04
N ARG A 770 13.37 -32.67 -15.81
CA ARG A 770 14.23 -32.29 -14.66
C ARG A 770 15.70 -32.62 -14.88
N SER A 771 16.00 -33.72 -15.55
CA SER A 771 17.38 -34.12 -15.87
C SER A 771 18.02 -33.15 -16.85
N LEU A 772 17.27 -32.68 -17.85
CA LEU A 772 17.72 -31.62 -18.76
C LEU A 772 17.98 -30.31 -18.01
N LEU A 773 17.06 -29.91 -17.11
CA LEU A 773 17.25 -28.71 -16.28
C LEU A 773 18.51 -28.81 -15.42
N LYS A 774 18.74 -29.97 -14.77
CA LYS A 774 19.92 -30.22 -13.96
C LYS A 774 21.20 -30.15 -14.80
N ARG A 775 21.24 -30.81 -15.97
CA ARG A 775 22.39 -30.76 -16.90
C ARG A 775 22.72 -29.34 -17.35
N ILE A 776 21.71 -28.52 -17.65
CA ILE A 776 21.91 -27.12 -18.06
C ILE A 776 22.48 -26.32 -16.88
N ALA A 777 21.96 -26.51 -15.67
CA ALA A 777 22.46 -25.83 -14.47
C ALA A 777 23.90 -26.23 -14.11
N ASP A 778 24.20 -27.54 -14.15
CA ASP A 778 25.53 -28.09 -13.87
C ASP A 778 26.57 -27.59 -14.89
N ALA A 779 26.20 -27.56 -16.18
CA ALA A 779 27.05 -27.03 -17.25
C ALA A 779 27.29 -25.51 -17.12
N ALA A 780 26.27 -24.74 -16.73
CA ALA A 780 26.43 -23.30 -16.47
C ALA A 780 27.38 -23.04 -15.28
N GLY A 781 27.28 -23.83 -14.20
CA GLY A 781 28.18 -23.73 -13.05
C GLY A 781 29.62 -24.16 -13.36
N SER A 782 29.81 -25.13 -14.26
CA SER A 782 31.13 -25.60 -14.68
C SER A 782 31.82 -24.62 -15.64
N GLY A 783 31.06 -23.91 -16.48
CA GLY A 783 31.58 -22.83 -17.34
C GLY A 783 32.12 -21.64 -16.54
N GLU A 784 31.43 -21.25 -15.46
CA GLU A 784 31.91 -20.19 -14.54
C GLU A 784 33.21 -20.62 -13.81
N ALA A 785 33.36 -21.91 -13.47
CA ALA A 785 34.60 -22.44 -12.87
C ALA A 785 35.79 -22.52 -13.86
N GLN A 786 35.51 -22.52 -15.16
CA GLN A 786 36.51 -22.53 -16.24
C GLN A 786 36.80 -21.13 -16.81
N GLY A 787 36.19 -20.07 -16.27
CA GLY A 787 36.46 -18.68 -16.64
C GLY A 787 35.89 -18.25 -18.00
N ALA A 788 34.74 -18.81 -18.42
CA ALA A 788 34.03 -18.44 -19.65
C ALA A 788 32.90 -17.42 -19.43
#